data_AF-A0A3D4A0B4-F1
#
_entry.id   AF-A0A3D4A0B4-F1
#
_cell.length_a   1.000
_cell.length_b   1.000
_cell.length_c   1.000
_cell.angle_alpha   90.00
_cell.angle_beta   90.00
_cell.angle_gamma   90.00
#
_symmetry.space_group_name_H-M   'P 1'
#
loop_
_entity.id
_entity.type
_entity.pdbx_description
1 polymer ?
#
loop_
_entity_poly.entity_id
_entity_poly.type
_entity_poly.pdbx_seq_one_letter_code
_entity_poly.pdbx_strand_id
1 'polypeptide(L)'
;APEDCDETLDFLIELRDGDNIVESQTLRIQPAPPQRPISYVSDLVDDLIRMNWNASTGRFNQVSKPVFDSYFRRLQAQGITRLIVWQSVFPLINDADNYKPEDWNRFKAQSHAIFNCDELSDILHASSKLESYQWLLMLMRLRLTTDFDRFFTASAKEHGIKLTASYRPFEAALTKYYEIPTFDHKGKYLWGFLPGGSPALNYNVESVCFAHYREILKNAGRADEALVDRIEFGGISNLNAIAERLEENKSDLELVVSSIPPMDETSFVLVQNADNTFKLCRFREIVESVHAQQRVLNDASFKVLGNKLVASAMKLPADARYIFLRQRKSSEISIALPTVPDVRIYAKAGNILGRNNIYYAINGDDPGAMKTKVAGIPNDAMFHTDFQAIEASIDYFRQKKLTEFKLATGTLVIDLLPSHSMEMIDFNQASARDFVIREMKTIMRYDAFDELFINTRSHTQLGGSTGDGVDGVRPMAHYRLNGKNYYHYGRDRAYAPLSSSTTKAIQNSEAELITQFQSGEWMKPCQKEDSPYIWRYQRNKAIANGVEKLLRQFEDEFPDTRIRAVIPESEDVTNESDKEITSMPKPDGGVYGNYFRHVRGSLNHIPSIGEGMAMVDLSGLSIEPVFLGIRYAPDDGPLNAFVDRYIEFLDGNLGAGYSGPKSFFYEAQETLRAKGTERERTRMRREKIIRDLLARDEIDEIILYESADWIFNVPISDRHAYGYGFLDE
;
A
#
# COMPACT_ATOMS: atom_id res chain seq x y z
N ALA A 1 31.15 -33.96 20.43
CA ALA A 1 31.08 -33.05 19.28
C ALA A 1 32.21 -33.44 18.33
N PRO A 2 31.97 -33.67 17.03
CA PRO A 2 33.05 -33.70 16.07
C PRO A 2 33.62 -32.27 15.97
N GLU A 3 34.93 -32.15 15.87
CA GLU A 3 35.65 -30.88 15.65
C GLU A 3 35.14 -30.20 14.38
N ASP A 4 34.74 -28.92 14.50
CA ASP A 4 34.40 -28.06 13.36
C ASP A 4 35.60 -27.98 12.41
N CYS A 5 35.50 -28.67 11.27
CA CYS A 5 36.42 -28.47 10.15
C CYS A 5 36.12 -27.12 9.50
N ASP A 6 36.68 -26.03 10.02
CA ASP A 6 36.76 -24.72 9.36
C ASP A 6 37.82 -24.69 8.23
N GLU A 7 38.13 -25.85 7.62
CA GLU A 7 39.09 -25.93 6.53
C GLU A 7 38.48 -25.36 5.24
N THR A 8 38.86 -24.12 4.96
CA THR A 8 38.62 -23.47 3.67
C THR A 8 39.68 -23.93 2.67
N LEU A 9 39.26 -24.44 1.51
CA LEU A 9 40.16 -24.85 0.43
C LEU A 9 40.15 -23.80 -0.68
N ASP A 10 41.29 -23.16 -0.91
CA ASP A 10 41.48 -22.20 -2.00
C ASP A 10 42.22 -22.87 -3.18
N PHE A 11 41.59 -22.92 -4.34
CA PHE A 11 42.16 -23.39 -5.60
C PHE A 11 42.47 -22.19 -6.49
N LEU A 12 43.72 -21.99 -6.86
CA LEU A 12 44.06 -21.04 -7.93
C LEU A 12 43.89 -21.74 -9.28
N ILE A 13 42.95 -21.27 -10.09
CA ILE A 13 42.78 -21.69 -11.48
C ILE A 13 43.43 -20.63 -12.36
N GLU A 14 44.35 -21.06 -13.22
CA GLU A 14 45.01 -20.19 -14.19
C GLU A 14 44.72 -20.71 -15.60
N LEU A 15 44.15 -19.85 -16.45
CA LEU A 15 44.13 -20.07 -17.88
C LEU A 15 45.46 -19.57 -18.45
N ARG A 16 46.21 -20.46 -19.11
CA ARG A 16 47.54 -20.17 -19.66
C ARG A 16 47.57 -20.28 -21.18
N ASP A 17 48.30 -19.37 -21.81
CA ASP A 17 48.73 -19.45 -23.21
C ASP A 17 50.26 -19.58 -23.24
N GLY A 18 50.74 -20.82 -23.39
CA GLY A 18 52.15 -21.17 -23.15
C GLY A 18 52.54 -20.95 -21.69
N ASP A 19 53.61 -20.18 -21.47
CA ASP A 19 54.10 -19.81 -20.14
C ASP A 19 53.38 -18.59 -19.53
N ASN A 20 52.54 -17.90 -20.32
CA ASN A 20 51.84 -16.71 -19.87
C ASN A 20 50.49 -17.07 -19.26
N ILE A 21 50.21 -16.54 -18.06
CA ILE A 21 48.87 -16.59 -17.46
C ILE A 21 48.02 -15.51 -18.15
N VAL A 22 46.97 -15.95 -18.84
CA VAL A 22 46.01 -15.11 -19.55
C VAL A 22 44.90 -14.64 -18.61
N GLU A 23 44.47 -15.52 -17.69
CA GLU A 23 43.47 -15.23 -16.69
C GLU A 23 43.74 -16.09 -15.45
N SER A 24 43.46 -15.56 -14.26
CA SER A 24 43.50 -16.35 -13.03
C SER A 24 42.32 -16.05 -12.13
N GLN A 25 41.82 -17.09 -11.47
CA GLN A 25 40.71 -17.03 -10.54
C GLN A 25 40.96 -17.97 -9.37
N THR A 26 40.81 -17.46 -8.15
CA THR A 26 40.81 -18.31 -6.95
C THR A 26 39.38 -18.81 -6.69
N LEU A 27 39.18 -20.12 -6.70
CA LEU A 27 37.97 -20.78 -6.22
C LEU A 27 38.15 -21.16 -4.75
N ARG A 28 37.30 -20.59 -3.91
CA ARG A 28 37.22 -20.95 -2.49
C ARG A 28 36.10 -21.97 -2.28
N ILE A 29 36.44 -23.13 -1.71
CA ILE A 29 35.49 -24.14 -1.24
C ILE A 29 35.46 -24.08 0.28
N GLN A 30 34.26 -23.97 0.83
CA GLN A 30 34.03 -23.91 2.27
C GLN A 30 32.84 -24.83 2.63
N PRO A 31 32.82 -25.45 3.82
CA PRO A 31 31.65 -26.18 4.29
C PRO A 31 30.42 -25.25 4.32
N ALA A 32 29.26 -25.79 3.96
CA ALA A 32 28.01 -25.08 4.17
C ALA A 32 27.79 -24.91 5.69
N PRO A 33 27.38 -23.73 6.17
CA PRO A 33 27.02 -23.55 7.59
C PRO A 33 25.83 -24.46 7.95
N PRO A 34 25.65 -24.80 9.25
CA PRO A 34 24.51 -25.59 9.69
C PRO A 34 23.19 -24.94 9.28
N GLN A 35 22.17 -25.77 9.02
CA GLN A 35 20.84 -25.28 8.73
C GLN A 35 20.32 -24.49 9.93
N ARG A 36 19.86 -23.26 9.67
CA ARG A 36 19.33 -22.37 10.70
C ARG A 36 17.79 -22.45 10.73
N PRO A 37 17.14 -22.37 11.90
CA PRO A 37 15.68 -22.24 12.02
C PRO A 37 15.22 -20.83 11.61
N ILE A 38 15.65 -20.38 10.44
CA ILE A 38 15.45 -19.04 9.91
C ILE A 38 14.96 -19.15 8.47
N SER A 39 13.79 -18.55 8.22
CA SER A 39 13.35 -18.25 6.85
C SER A 39 13.59 -16.77 6.56
N TYR A 40 14.09 -16.48 5.37
CA TYR A 40 14.27 -15.10 4.92
C TYR A 40 13.10 -14.66 4.04
N VAL A 41 12.59 -13.45 4.24
CA VAL A 41 11.59 -12.84 3.37
C VAL A 41 12.27 -12.07 2.24
N SER A 42 12.10 -12.54 1.01
CA SER A 42 12.53 -11.82 -0.19
C SER A 42 11.46 -10.80 -0.59
N ASP A 43 11.88 -9.53 -0.61
CA ASP A 43 11.19 -8.48 -1.35
C ASP A 43 11.69 -8.54 -2.80
N LEU A 44 11.04 -9.35 -3.64
CA LEU A 44 11.60 -9.77 -4.92
C LEU A 44 11.83 -8.59 -5.87
N VAL A 45 11.00 -7.55 -5.80
CA VAL A 45 11.16 -6.34 -6.62
C VAL A 45 12.45 -5.63 -6.25
N ASP A 46 12.65 -5.43 -4.95
CA ASP A 46 13.84 -4.80 -4.40
C ASP A 46 15.10 -5.64 -4.67
N ASP A 47 15.03 -6.96 -4.51
CA ASP A 47 16.10 -7.90 -4.85
C ASP A 47 16.46 -7.82 -6.34
N LEU A 48 15.46 -7.78 -7.23
CA LEU A 48 15.66 -7.62 -8.67
C LEU A 48 16.30 -6.30 -9.03
N ILE A 49 15.89 -5.21 -8.36
CA ILE A 49 16.49 -3.90 -8.54
C ILE A 49 17.98 -3.97 -8.20
N ARG A 50 18.34 -4.56 -7.06
CA ARG A 50 19.73 -4.69 -6.62
C ARG A 50 20.56 -5.58 -7.52
N MET A 51 19.99 -6.68 -7.98
CA MET A 51 20.65 -7.64 -8.87
C MET A 51 20.97 -7.05 -10.24
N ASN A 52 20.11 -6.17 -10.78
CA ASN A 52 20.15 -5.80 -12.19
C ASN A 52 20.39 -4.31 -12.44
N TRP A 53 20.23 -3.41 -11.47
CA TRP A 53 20.43 -1.99 -11.68
C TRP A 53 21.92 -1.64 -11.84
N ASN A 54 22.28 -1.07 -12.99
CA ASN A 54 23.60 -0.52 -13.22
C ASN A 54 23.57 1.00 -13.07
N ALA A 55 24.03 1.48 -11.91
CA ALA A 55 24.09 2.91 -11.59
C ALA A 55 25.05 3.70 -12.49
N SER A 56 26.06 3.05 -13.09
CA SER A 56 26.99 3.73 -14.01
C SER A 56 26.36 4.06 -15.35
N THR A 57 25.42 3.22 -15.81
CA THR A 57 24.71 3.41 -17.08
C THR A 57 23.30 3.95 -16.92
N GLY A 58 22.76 4.00 -15.71
CA GLY A 58 21.36 4.36 -15.45
C GLY A 58 20.37 3.37 -16.09
N ARG A 59 20.73 2.08 -16.18
CA ARG A 59 19.96 1.06 -16.90
C ARG A 59 19.93 -0.26 -16.14
N PHE A 60 18.85 -1.02 -16.33
CA PHE A 60 18.80 -2.41 -15.91
C PHE A 60 19.59 -3.30 -16.88
N ASN A 61 20.47 -4.13 -16.33
CA ASN A 61 21.06 -5.25 -17.04
C ASN A 61 19.98 -6.29 -17.38
N GLN A 62 20.28 -7.15 -18.35
CA GLN A 62 19.39 -8.25 -18.70
C GLN A 62 19.28 -9.25 -17.54
N VAL A 63 18.05 -9.55 -17.13
CA VAL A 63 17.76 -10.61 -16.17
C VAL A 63 18.18 -11.96 -16.77
N SER A 64 18.99 -12.72 -16.04
CA SER A 64 19.56 -13.98 -16.51
C SER A 64 19.82 -14.95 -15.36
N LYS A 65 19.88 -16.25 -15.67
CA LYS A 65 20.14 -17.30 -14.68
C LYS A 65 21.42 -17.08 -13.85
N PRO A 66 22.58 -16.68 -14.41
CA PRO A 66 23.80 -16.47 -13.60
C PRO A 66 23.65 -15.43 -12.49
N VAL A 67 22.80 -14.42 -12.70
CA VAL A 67 22.49 -13.41 -11.67
C VAL A 67 21.76 -14.05 -10.50
N PHE A 68 20.77 -14.91 -10.76
CA PHE A 68 20.09 -15.67 -9.72
C PHE A 68 20.98 -16.73 -9.08
N ASP A 69 21.86 -17.39 -9.82
CA ASP A 69 22.84 -18.32 -9.25
C ASP A 69 23.74 -17.63 -8.23
N SER A 70 24.16 -16.38 -8.50
CA SER A 70 24.89 -15.57 -7.53
C SER A 70 24.04 -15.21 -6.30
N TYR A 71 22.76 -14.87 -6.49
CA TYR A 71 21.83 -14.56 -5.41
C TYR A 71 21.61 -15.77 -4.47
N PHE A 72 21.26 -16.94 -5.02
CA PHE A 72 21.01 -18.13 -4.21
C PHE A 72 22.29 -18.69 -3.57
N ARG A 73 23.45 -18.58 -4.23
CA ARG A 73 24.74 -18.91 -3.61
C ARG A 73 25.03 -18.07 -2.38
N ARG A 74 24.65 -16.78 -2.37
CA ARG A 74 24.78 -15.92 -1.19
C ARG A 74 23.87 -16.38 -0.05
N LEU A 75 22.65 -16.81 -0.35
CA LEU A 75 21.74 -17.38 0.66
C LEU A 75 22.29 -18.69 1.25
N GLN A 76 22.78 -19.60 0.41
CA GLN A 76 23.46 -20.83 0.85
C GLN A 76 24.65 -20.53 1.77
N ALA A 77 25.48 -19.55 1.42
CA ALA A 77 26.64 -19.16 2.22
C ALA A 77 26.26 -18.61 3.62
N GLN A 78 24.97 -18.29 3.85
CA GLN A 78 24.43 -17.83 5.12
C GLN A 78 23.60 -18.92 5.83
N GLY A 79 23.58 -20.16 5.34
CA GLY A 79 22.82 -21.26 5.95
C GLY A 79 21.32 -21.13 5.79
N ILE A 80 20.88 -20.23 4.90
CA ILE A 80 19.47 -20.06 4.56
C ILE A 80 19.13 -21.15 3.57
N THR A 81 18.10 -21.92 3.90
CA THR A 81 17.59 -23.02 3.05
C THR A 81 16.18 -22.76 2.54
N ARG A 82 15.50 -21.74 3.08
CA ARG A 82 14.14 -21.36 2.70
C ARG A 82 14.01 -19.85 2.48
N LEU A 83 13.35 -19.49 1.38
CA LEU A 83 13.06 -18.12 0.98
C LEU A 83 11.55 -17.93 0.86
N ILE A 84 10.97 -17.04 1.67
CA ILE A 84 9.57 -16.61 1.54
C ILE A 84 9.54 -15.50 0.50
N VAL A 85 9.08 -15.82 -0.70
CA VAL A 85 9.16 -14.93 -1.87
C VAL A 85 7.90 -14.10 -1.98
N TRP A 86 8.02 -12.79 -1.76
CA TRP A 86 6.99 -11.83 -2.11
C TRP A 86 7.22 -11.30 -3.53
N GLN A 87 6.34 -11.70 -4.48
CA GLN A 87 6.51 -11.39 -5.90
C GLN A 87 5.95 -10.04 -6.37
N SER A 88 5.54 -9.15 -5.45
CA SER A 88 4.68 -7.96 -5.67
C SER A 88 3.17 -8.26 -5.72
N VAL A 89 2.35 -7.20 -5.84
CA VAL A 89 0.88 -7.25 -5.91
C VAL A 89 0.38 -8.09 -7.08
N PHE A 90 0.93 -7.81 -8.27
CA PHE A 90 0.70 -8.60 -9.46
C PHE A 90 1.93 -9.48 -9.67
N PRO A 91 1.84 -10.80 -9.40
CA PRO A 91 2.99 -11.69 -9.42
C PRO A 91 3.79 -11.62 -10.72
N LEU A 92 5.11 -11.73 -10.58
CA LEU A 92 6.02 -11.81 -11.74
C LEU A 92 5.87 -13.14 -12.45
N ILE A 93 5.82 -14.24 -11.69
CA ILE A 93 5.44 -15.56 -12.18
C ILE A 93 3.91 -15.56 -12.33
N ASN A 94 3.43 -15.45 -13.57
CA ASN A 94 2.01 -15.45 -13.89
C ASN A 94 1.72 -16.20 -15.19
N ASP A 95 0.45 -16.48 -15.40
CA ASP A 95 -0.06 -17.14 -16.60
C ASP A 95 -1.17 -16.25 -17.18
N ALA A 96 -1.05 -15.90 -18.46
CA ALA A 96 -2.01 -15.07 -19.17
C ALA A 96 -3.42 -15.70 -19.16
N ASP A 97 -3.50 -17.02 -19.16
CA ASP A 97 -4.75 -17.78 -19.18
C ASP A 97 -5.50 -17.71 -17.82
N ASN A 98 -4.86 -17.15 -16.78
CA ASN A 98 -5.55 -16.79 -15.54
C ASN A 98 -6.48 -15.58 -15.68
N TYR A 99 -6.46 -14.89 -16.82
CA TYR A 99 -7.29 -13.70 -17.03
C TYR A 99 -8.19 -13.89 -18.25
N LYS A 100 -9.24 -13.06 -18.34
CA LYS A 100 -10.02 -13.00 -19.58
C LYS A 100 -9.08 -12.55 -20.71
N PRO A 101 -9.13 -13.15 -21.91
CA PRO A 101 -8.23 -12.78 -23.01
C PRO A 101 -8.26 -11.29 -23.34
N GLU A 102 -9.44 -10.66 -23.26
CA GLU A 102 -9.62 -9.22 -23.45
C GLU A 102 -8.90 -8.36 -22.40
N ASP A 103 -8.93 -8.77 -21.14
CA ASP A 103 -8.28 -8.07 -20.02
C ASP A 103 -6.76 -8.20 -20.13
N TRP A 104 -6.24 -9.40 -20.44
CA TRP A 104 -4.80 -9.61 -20.65
C TRP A 104 -4.28 -8.82 -21.86
N ASN A 105 -4.97 -8.91 -22.99
CA ASN A 105 -4.58 -8.19 -24.21
C ASN A 105 -4.60 -6.68 -24.01
N ARG A 106 -5.56 -6.17 -23.23
CA ARG A 106 -5.62 -4.76 -22.85
C ARG A 106 -4.43 -4.37 -21.97
N PHE A 107 -4.14 -5.13 -20.92
CA PHE A 107 -2.97 -4.89 -20.05
C PHE A 107 -1.69 -4.84 -20.89
N LYS A 108 -1.47 -5.85 -21.74
CA LYS A 108 -0.33 -5.93 -22.65
C LYS A 108 -0.24 -4.73 -23.58
N ALA A 109 -1.34 -4.30 -24.19
CA ALA A 109 -1.37 -3.15 -25.09
C ALA A 109 -1.03 -1.83 -24.36
N GLN A 110 -1.55 -1.63 -23.15
CA GLN A 110 -1.22 -0.47 -22.32
C GLN A 110 0.26 -0.48 -21.89
N SER A 111 0.80 -1.63 -21.47
CA SER A 111 2.22 -1.78 -21.16
C SER A 111 3.11 -1.46 -22.37
N HIS A 112 2.77 -1.95 -23.56
CA HIS A 112 3.52 -1.64 -24.79
C HIS A 112 3.47 -0.16 -25.17
N ALA A 113 2.33 0.52 -24.98
CA ALA A 113 2.22 1.95 -25.21
C ALA A 113 3.19 2.76 -24.33
N ILE A 114 3.45 2.29 -23.10
CA ILE A 114 4.41 2.92 -22.19
C ILE A 114 5.85 2.59 -22.61
N PHE A 115 6.15 1.33 -22.93
CA PHE A 115 7.50 0.92 -23.36
C PHE A 115 7.98 1.63 -24.61
N ASN A 116 7.07 1.89 -25.54
CA ASN A 116 7.36 2.42 -26.87
C ASN A 116 7.25 3.95 -26.92
N CYS A 117 7.20 4.62 -25.78
CA CYS A 117 7.20 6.08 -25.72
C CYS A 117 8.65 6.59 -25.68
N ASP A 118 9.14 7.06 -26.82
CA ASP A 118 10.50 7.60 -26.96
C ASP A 118 10.76 8.75 -25.99
N GLU A 119 9.80 9.67 -25.82
CA GLU A 119 9.93 10.82 -24.92
C GLU A 119 10.10 10.38 -23.45
N LEU A 120 9.32 9.40 -22.99
CA LEU A 120 9.49 8.84 -21.65
C LEU A 120 10.84 8.11 -21.53
N SER A 121 11.24 7.35 -22.56
CA SER A 121 12.52 6.67 -22.59
C SER A 121 13.70 7.64 -22.46
N ASP A 122 13.66 8.77 -23.16
CA ASP A 122 14.68 9.81 -23.07
C ASP A 122 14.77 10.40 -21.67
N ILE A 123 13.63 10.70 -21.03
CA ILE A 123 13.58 11.19 -19.64
C ILE A 123 14.20 10.19 -18.67
N LEU A 124 13.83 8.92 -18.79
CA LEU A 124 14.33 7.85 -17.92
C LEU A 124 15.83 7.62 -18.11
N HIS A 125 16.40 7.94 -19.28
CA HIS A 125 17.83 7.78 -19.56
C HIS A 125 18.66 9.05 -19.38
N ALA A 126 18.02 10.19 -19.10
CA ALA A 126 18.71 11.45 -18.85
C ALA A 126 19.43 11.48 -17.49
N SER A 127 19.07 10.60 -16.56
CA SER A 127 19.62 10.52 -15.20
C SER A 127 20.17 9.13 -14.89
N SER A 128 21.23 9.07 -14.09
CA SER A 128 21.74 7.81 -13.51
C SER A 128 21.01 7.42 -12.21
N LYS A 129 20.08 8.26 -11.74
CA LYS A 129 19.24 7.96 -10.58
C LYS A 129 18.13 7.00 -11.00
N LEU A 130 17.88 6.00 -10.15
CA LEU A 130 16.76 5.09 -10.34
C LEU A 130 15.43 5.82 -10.08
N GLU A 131 14.71 6.15 -11.14
CA GLU A 131 13.37 6.74 -11.04
C GLU A 131 12.29 5.64 -10.95
N SER A 132 11.12 5.99 -10.41
CA SER A 132 10.09 4.98 -10.07
C SER A 132 9.59 4.21 -11.29
N TYR A 133 9.41 4.89 -12.41
CA TYR A 133 8.94 4.23 -13.63
C TYR A 133 9.99 3.33 -14.28
N GLN A 134 11.29 3.46 -13.98
CA GLN A 134 12.30 2.55 -14.55
C GLN A 134 12.12 1.12 -14.06
N TRP A 135 11.94 0.93 -12.74
CA TRP A 135 11.72 -0.42 -12.21
C TRP A 135 10.31 -0.93 -12.54
N LEU A 136 9.30 -0.06 -12.66
CA LEU A 136 7.97 -0.48 -13.15
C LEU A 136 8.02 -1.01 -14.58
N LEU A 137 8.80 -0.39 -15.47
CA LEU A 137 9.01 -0.91 -16.83
C LEU A 137 9.69 -2.29 -16.81
N MET A 138 10.67 -2.48 -15.92
CA MET A 138 11.28 -3.80 -15.71
C MET A 138 10.21 -4.82 -15.29
N LEU A 139 9.38 -4.52 -14.28
CA LEU A 139 8.35 -5.47 -13.81
C LEU A 139 7.31 -5.79 -14.90
N MET A 140 6.82 -4.78 -15.63
CA MET A 140 5.88 -5.03 -16.73
C MET A 140 6.51 -5.89 -17.84
N ARG A 141 7.79 -5.69 -18.17
CA ARG A 141 8.48 -6.55 -19.15
C ARG A 141 8.59 -7.99 -18.65
N LEU A 142 8.98 -8.18 -17.39
CA LEU A 142 9.09 -9.52 -16.80
C LEU A 142 7.74 -10.25 -16.84
N ARG A 143 6.64 -9.59 -16.48
CA ARG A 143 5.28 -10.18 -16.51
C ARG A 143 4.78 -10.56 -17.90
N LEU A 144 5.34 -10.00 -18.97
CA LEU A 144 4.97 -10.31 -20.34
C LEU A 144 5.85 -11.40 -20.96
N THR A 145 6.75 -12.00 -20.18
CA THR A 145 7.70 -13.04 -20.61
C THR A 145 7.76 -14.17 -19.59
N THR A 146 8.12 -15.38 -20.00
CA THR A 146 8.24 -16.54 -19.10
C THR A 146 9.69 -16.90 -18.76
N ASP A 147 10.66 -16.14 -19.25
CA ASP A 147 12.09 -16.43 -19.02
C ASP A 147 12.47 -16.24 -17.56
N PHE A 148 11.89 -15.22 -16.92
CA PHE A 148 12.08 -14.93 -15.51
C PHE A 148 11.79 -16.15 -14.62
N ASP A 149 10.60 -16.73 -14.77
CA ASP A 149 10.09 -17.83 -13.96
C ASP A 149 11.06 -19.02 -13.97
N ARG A 150 11.51 -19.38 -15.19
CA ARG A 150 12.43 -20.49 -15.40
C ARG A 150 13.79 -20.25 -14.77
N PHE A 151 14.37 -19.07 -14.98
CA PHE A 151 15.69 -18.75 -14.43
C PHE A 151 15.67 -18.71 -12.90
N PHE A 152 14.66 -18.06 -12.30
CA PHE A 152 14.56 -17.91 -10.85
C PHE A 152 14.35 -19.27 -10.16
N THR A 153 13.38 -20.06 -10.63
CA THR A 153 13.01 -21.34 -10.00
C THR A 153 14.04 -22.44 -10.23
N ALA A 154 14.66 -22.51 -11.41
CA ALA A 154 15.74 -23.45 -11.67
C ALA A 154 16.97 -23.15 -10.79
N SER A 155 17.38 -21.88 -10.67
CA SER A 155 18.48 -21.49 -9.79
C SER A 155 18.16 -21.80 -8.32
N ALA A 156 16.94 -21.54 -7.84
CA ALA A 156 16.56 -21.93 -6.47
C ALA A 156 16.76 -23.44 -6.23
N LYS A 157 16.25 -24.27 -7.15
CA LYS A 157 16.33 -25.73 -7.07
C LYS A 157 17.78 -26.24 -7.15
N GLU A 158 18.58 -25.75 -8.08
CA GLU A 158 19.99 -26.13 -8.24
C GLU A 158 20.84 -25.78 -7.03
N HIS A 159 20.48 -24.72 -6.31
CA HIS A 159 21.13 -24.30 -5.07
C HIS A 159 20.40 -24.83 -3.82
N GLY A 160 19.48 -25.79 -3.96
CA GLY A 160 18.81 -26.42 -2.82
C GLY A 160 18.02 -25.46 -1.92
N ILE A 161 17.63 -24.29 -2.43
CA ILE A 161 16.83 -23.30 -1.71
C ILE A 161 15.36 -23.57 -1.98
N LYS A 162 14.60 -23.89 -0.94
CA LYS A 162 13.15 -24.03 -0.99
C LYS A 162 12.48 -22.66 -1.02
N LEU A 163 11.42 -22.55 -1.81
CA LEU A 163 10.66 -21.32 -1.96
C LEU A 163 9.28 -21.48 -1.31
N THR A 164 8.86 -20.46 -0.60
CA THR A 164 7.50 -20.32 -0.08
C THR A 164 6.83 -19.20 -0.86
N ALA A 165 5.68 -19.48 -1.48
CA ALA A 165 4.95 -18.50 -2.26
C ALA A 165 4.16 -17.60 -1.31
N SER A 166 4.57 -16.33 -1.21
CA SER A 166 3.87 -15.37 -0.35
C SER A 166 2.78 -14.62 -1.10
N TYR A 167 1.57 -14.64 -0.54
CA TYR A 167 0.47 -13.78 -0.95
C TYR A 167 0.16 -12.74 0.13
N ARG A 168 -0.14 -11.52 -0.30
CA ARG A 168 -0.42 -10.38 0.59
C ARG A 168 -1.78 -9.78 0.28
N PRO A 169 -2.83 -10.16 1.03
CA PRO A 169 -4.21 -9.79 0.73
C PRO A 169 -4.48 -8.29 0.61
N PHE A 170 -3.67 -7.45 1.26
CA PHE A 170 -3.88 -6.01 1.39
C PHE A 170 -2.80 -5.16 0.72
N GLU A 171 -1.98 -5.78 -0.13
CA GLU A 171 -0.83 -5.14 -0.75
C GLU A 171 -1.20 -4.33 -1.99
N ALA A 172 -2.39 -4.55 -2.58
CA ALA A 172 -2.84 -3.81 -3.75
C ALA A 172 -2.78 -2.28 -3.55
N ALA A 173 -2.80 -1.81 -2.29
CA ALA A 173 -2.52 -0.43 -1.90
C ALA A 173 -1.18 0.14 -2.42
N LEU A 174 -0.16 -0.68 -2.65
CA LEU A 174 1.12 -0.23 -3.24
C LEU A 174 0.93 0.31 -4.66
N THR A 175 -0.06 -0.19 -5.41
CA THR A 175 -0.28 0.21 -6.80
C THR A 175 -0.74 1.66 -6.93
N LYS A 176 -1.35 2.23 -5.87
CA LYS A 176 -1.93 3.59 -5.88
C LYS A 176 -0.95 4.68 -6.28
N TYR A 177 0.35 4.47 -6.03
CA TYR A 177 1.40 5.44 -6.33
C TYR A 177 1.62 5.60 -7.84
N TYR A 178 1.21 4.63 -8.65
CA TYR A 178 1.63 4.52 -10.05
C TYR A 178 0.43 4.48 -11.00
N GLU A 179 -0.70 5.07 -10.60
CA GLU A 179 -1.88 5.17 -11.46
C GLU A 179 -1.61 6.06 -12.67
N ILE A 180 -1.90 5.55 -13.87
CA ILE A 180 -1.86 6.30 -15.12
C ILE A 180 -3.29 6.47 -15.64
N PRO A 181 -3.85 7.69 -15.61
CA PRO A 181 -5.18 7.95 -16.16
C PRO A 181 -5.27 7.57 -17.64
N THR A 182 -6.33 6.86 -17.99
CA THR A 182 -6.59 6.36 -19.35
C THR A 182 -7.85 7.03 -19.91
N PHE A 183 -7.76 7.54 -21.13
CA PHE A 183 -8.84 8.24 -21.84
C PHE A 183 -9.13 7.57 -23.18
N ASP A 184 -10.32 7.76 -23.73
CA ASP A 184 -10.58 7.47 -25.14
C ASP A 184 -10.10 8.62 -26.05
N HIS A 185 -10.16 8.39 -27.36
CA HIS A 185 -9.81 9.38 -28.39
C HIS A 185 -10.67 10.66 -28.37
N LYS A 186 -11.75 10.73 -27.57
CA LYS A 186 -12.60 11.91 -27.39
C LYS A 186 -12.34 12.62 -26.05
N GLY A 187 -11.35 12.14 -25.27
CA GLY A 187 -11.03 12.68 -23.95
C GLY A 187 -11.95 12.19 -22.84
N LYS A 188 -12.81 11.19 -23.07
CA LYS A 188 -13.61 10.58 -22.00
C LYS A 188 -12.69 9.72 -21.13
N TYR A 189 -12.73 9.95 -19.82
CA TYR A 189 -12.04 9.08 -18.87
C TYR A 189 -12.61 7.67 -18.91
N LEU A 190 -11.72 6.69 -18.96
CA LEU A 190 -12.07 5.28 -18.98
C LEU A 190 -11.78 4.64 -17.61
N TRP A 191 -10.53 4.64 -17.17
CA TRP A 191 -10.07 4.11 -15.87
C TRP A 191 -8.66 4.61 -15.52
N GLY A 192 -8.20 4.32 -14.30
CA GLY A 192 -6.81 4.49 -13.89
C GLY A 192 -6.05 3.18 -14.10
N PHE A 193 -5.09 3.15 -15.03
CA PHE A 193 -4.28 1.97 -15.27
C PHE A 193 -3.20 1.84 -14.19
N LEU A 194 -3.10 0.66 -13.59
CA LEU A 194 -2.14 0.32 -12.54
C LEU A 194 -1.12 -0.69 -13.09
N PRO A 195 0.10 -0.26 -13.47
CA PRO A 195 1.16 -1.15 -13.97
C PRO A 195 1.52 -2.29 -13.02
N GLY A 196 1.35 -2.07 -11.71
CA GLY A 196 1.59 -3.06 -10.66
C GLY A 196 0.37 -3.88 -10.25
N GLY A 197 -0.82 -3.59 -10.79
CA GLY A 197 -2.06 -4.32 -10.50
C GLY A 197 -2.33 -5.41 -11.53
N SER A 198 -2.96 -6.52 -11.12
CA SER A 198 -3.37 -7.57 -12.04
C SER A 198 -4.47 -7.07 -12.99
N PRO A 199 -4.72 -7.75 -14.13
CA PRO A 199 -5.87 -7.44 -14.97
C PRO A 199 -7.21 -7.49 -14.22
N ALA A 200 -7.34 -8.38 -13.23
CA ALA A 200 -8.53 -8.42 -12.36
C ALA A 200 -8.73 -7.11 -11.59
N LEU A 201 -7.67 -6.59 -10.97
CA LEU A 201 -7.69 -5.31 -10.26
C LEU A 201 -7.91 -4.10 -11.20
N ASN A 202 -7.36 -4.13 -12.41
CA ASN A 202 -7.50 -3.01 -13.35
C ASN A 202 -8.90 -2.90 -13.96
N TYR A 203 -9.56 -4.03 -14.25
CA TYR A 203 -10.74 -4.04 -15.13
C TYR A 203 -12.00 -4.67 -14.51
N ASN A 204 -11.90 -5.29 -13.33
CA ASN A 204 -13.03 -5.98 -12.70
C ASN A 204 -13.25 -5.52 -11.24
N VAL A 205 -12.92 -4.25 -10.93
CA VAL A 205 -12.90 -3.68 -9.56
C VAL A 205 -14.16 -3.94 -8.74
N GLU A 206 -15.34 -3.85 -9.33
CA GLU A 206 -16.62 -4.02 -8.62
C GLU A 206 -16.79 -5.45 -8.07
N SER A 207 -16.17 -6.43 -8.74
CA SER A 207 -16.27 -7.85 -8.39
C SER A 207 -15.15 -8.35 -7.47
N VAL A 208 -14.08 -7.55 -7.28
CA VAL A 208 -12.89 -7.97 -6.53
C VAL A 208 -12.48 -7.03 -5.41
N CYS A 209 -12.97 -5.80 -5.37
CA CYS A 209 -12.51 -4.78 -4.43
C CYS A 209 -13.54 -4.40 -3.37
N PHE A 210 -13.07 -3.76 -2.30
CA PHE A 210 -13.95 -3.16 -1.30
C PHE A 210 -14.80 -2.04 -1.93
N ALA A 211 -16.03 -1.94 -1.44
CA ALA A 211 -16.99 -0.92 -1.85
C ALA A 211 -16.94 0.27 -0.89
N HIS A 212 -17.14 1.47 -1.43
CA HIS A 212 -17.24 2.70 -0.66
C HIS A 212 -18.51 2.68 0.21
N TYR A 213 -18.52 3.33 1.38
CA TYR A 213 -19.69 3.34 2.28
C TYR A 213 -20.99 3.77 1.59
N ARG A 214 -20.89 4.66 0.58
CA ARG A 214 -22.04 5.06 -0.25
C ARG A 214 -22.63 3.89 -1.03
N GLU A 215 -21.80 3.01 -1.58
CA GLU A 215 -22.27 1.79 -2.24
C GLU A 215 -22.80 0.77 -1.24
N ILE A 216 -22.18 0.65 -0.06
CA ILE A 216 -22.69 -0.20 1.03
C ILE A 216 -24.11 0.22 1.43
N LEU A 217 -24.35 1.52 1.63
CA LEU A 217 -25.68 2.04 1.98
C LEU A 217 -26.70 1.86 0.85
N LYS A 218 -26.33 2.11 -0.41
CA LYS A 218 -27.21 1.84 -1.57
C LYS A 218 -27.62 0.37 -1.63
N ASN A 219 -26.66 -0.56 -1.47
CA ASN A 219 -26.93 -2.00 -1.46
C ASN A 219 -27.74 -2.44 -0.24
N ALA A 220 -27.63 -1.72 0.88
CA ALA A 220 -28.46 -1.91 2.06
C ALA A 220 -29.89 -1.33 1.92
N GLY A 221 -30.26 -0.79 0.76
CA GLY A 221 -31.57 -0.16 0.53
C GLY A 221 -31.71 1.27 1.10
N ARG A 222 -30.60 1.90 1.51
CA ARG A 222 -30.53 3.22 2.15
C ARG A 222 -29.94 4.28 1.20
N ALA A 223 -30.37 4.27 -0.06
CA ALA A 223 -29.77 5.08 -1.11
C ALA A 223 -29.80 6.60 -0.83
N ASP A 224 -30.88 7.11 -0.23
CA ASP A 224 -31.02 8.54 0.07
C ASP A 224 -30.01 9.05 1.11
N GLU A 225 -29.43 8.16 1.91
CA GLU A 225 -28.36 8.50 2.87
C GLU A 225 -26.96 8.55 2.23
N ALA A 226 -26.84 8.08 0.98
CA ALA A 226 -25.59 8.01 0.24
C ALA A 226 -25.51 9.04 -0.90
N LEU A 227 -26.65 9.50 -1.42
CA LEU A 227 -26.74 10.41 -2.55
C LEU A 227 -26.61 11.87 -2.09
N VAL A 228 -25.63 12.58 -2.64
CA VAL A 228 -25.42 14.02 -2.38
C VAL A 228 -26.65 14.83 -2.78
N ASP A 229 -27.07 15.73 -1.91
CA ASP A 229 -28.18 16.67 -2.12
C ASP A 229 -27.72 18.13 -2.13
N ARG A 230 -26.97 18.53 -1.08
CA ARG A 230 -26.47 19.90 -0.94
C ARG A 230 -25.04 19.95 -0.41
N ILE A 231 -24.35 21.04 -0.72
CA ILE A 231 -23.02 21.36 -0.22
C ILE A 231 -23.05 22.74 0.43
N GLU A 232 -22.51 22.84 1.63
CA GLU A 232 -22.31 24.10 2.35
C GLU A 232 -20.83 24.48 2.35
N PHE A 233 -20.56 25.75 2.06
CA PHE A 233 -19.23 26.35 2.09
C PHE A 233 -19.22 27.48 3.12
N GLY A 234 -18.37 27.37 4.13
CA GLY A 234 -18.19 28.36 5.20
C GLY A 234 -16.93 29.21 5.04
N GLY A 235 -16.86 30.28 5.81
CA GLY A 235 -15.68 31.16 5.88
C GLY A 235 -15.39 31.96 4.61
N ILE A 236 -16.35 32.07 3.68
CA ILE A 236 -16.17 32.81 2.42
C ILE A 236 -16.11 34.31 2.68
N SER A 237 -15.13 34.99 2.11
CA SER A 237 -15.05 36.46 2.16
C SER A 237 -16.07 37.11 1.21
N ASN A 238 -16.55 38.31 1.55
CA ASN A 238 -17.51 39.07 0.74
C ASN A 238 -18.84 38.33 0.43
N LEU A 239 -19.33 37.51 1.38
CA LEU A 239 -20.63 36.83 1.27
C LEU A 239 -21.80 37.76 0.92
N ASN A 240 -21.80 39.00 1.43
CA ASN A 240 -22.83 39.99 1.09
C ASN A 240 -22.82 40.36 -0.39
N ALA A 241 -21.64 40.58 -0.97
CA ALA A 241 -21.52 40.86 -2.41
C ALA A 241 -21.97 39.66 -3.26
N ILE A 242 -21.66 38.44 -2.82
CA ILE A 242 -22.16 37.21 -3.47
C ILE A 242 -23.70 37.15 -3.38
N ALA A 243 -24.28 37.48 -2.23
CA ALA A 243 -25.73 37.50 -2.04
C ALA A 243 -26.41 38.51 -2.97
N GLU A 244 -25.92 39.76 -3.03
CA GLU A 244 -26.42 40.81 -3.92
C GLU A 244 -26.37 40.36 -5.40
N ARG A 245 -25.25 39.77 -5.82
CA ARG A 245 -25.09 39.22 -7.17
C ARG A 245 -26.12 38.13 -7.48
N LEU A 246 -26.34 37.20 -6.55
CA LEU A 246 -27.34 36.13 -6.70
C LEU A 246 -28.77 36.67 -6.75
N GLU A 247 -29.11 37.72 -5.99
CA GLU A 247 -30.40 38.40 -6.06
C GLU A 247 -30.65 39.07 -7.43
N GLU A 248 -29.59 39.55 -8.09
CA GLU A 248 -29.64 40.03 -9.48
C GLU A 248 -29.70 38.90 -10.53
N ASN A 249 -29.84 37.63 -10.12
CA ASN A 249 -29.72 36.44 -10.97
C ASN A 249 -28.35 36.32 -11.68
N LYS A 250 -27.30 36.90 -11.11
CA LYS A 250 -25.93 36.78 -11.61
C LYS A 250 -25.13 35.86 -10.68
N SER A 251 -24.79 34.67 -11.15
CA SER A 251 -23.90 33.78 -10.40
C SER A 251 -22.46 33.97 -10.87
N ASP A 252 -21.56 34.31 -9.95
CA ASP A 252 -20.11 34.36 -10.16
C ASP A 252 -19.42 33.01 -9.98
N LEU A 253 -20.19 32.00 -9.58
CA LEU A 253 -19.70 30.69 -9.20
C LEU A 253 -20.25 29.64 -10.16
N GLU A 254 -19.51 28.55 -10.27
CA GLU A 254 -19.98 27.37 -10.95
C GLU A 254 -19.54 26.11 -10.20
N LEU A 255 -20.42 25.11 -10.22
CA LEU A 255 -20.06 23.75 -9.87
C LEU A 255 -19.84 22.96 -11.15
N VAL A 256 -18.70 22.28 -11.20
CA VAL A 256 -18.32 21.44 -12.33
C VAL A 256 -18.13 20.02 -11.83
N VAL A 257 -18.79 19.06 -12.48
CA VAL A 257 -18.55 17.63 -12.23
C VAL A 257 -17.51 17.11 -13.20
N SER A 258 -16.58 16.32 -12.68
CA SER A 258 -15.50 15.70 -13.45
C SER A 258 -15.28 14.26 -13.01
N SER A 259 -14.89 13.40 -13.95
CA SER A 259 -14.45 12.02 -13.67
C SER A 259 -12.98 11.96 -13.24
N ILE A 260 -12.21 13.01 -13.51
CA ILE A 260 -10.79 13.13 -13.15
C ILE A 260 -10.52 14.32 -12.22
N PRO A 261 -9.46 14.29 -11.40
CA PRO A 261 -9.04 15.46 -10.62
C PRO A 261 -8.41 16.52 -11.55
N PRO A 262 -8.12 17.75 -11.06
CA PRO A 262 -7.21 18.64 -11.75
C PRO A 262 -5.84 17.96 -11.91
N MET A 263 -5.32 17.97 -13.14
CA MET A 263 -4.09 17.25 -13.49
C MET A 263 -2.95 18.18 -13.88
N ASP A 264 -1.73 17.75 -13.62
CA ASP A 264 -0.52 18.36 -14.17
C ASP A 264 -0.45 18.12 -15.68
N GLU A 265 -0.51 19.21 -16.45
CA GLU A 265 -0.48 19.22 -17.92
C GLU A 265 0.82 18.66 -18.50
N THR A 266 1.89 18.65 -17.72
CA THR A 266 3.17 18.05 -18.10
C THR A 266 3.21 16.55 -17.88
N SER A 267 2.27 15.95 -17.16
CA SER A 267 2.30 14.50 -16.91
C SER A 267 1.92 13.68 -18.15
N PHE A 268 2.40 12.43 -18.23
CA PHE A 268 1.97 11.48 -19.25
C PHE A 268 0.69 10.76 -18.83
N VAL A 269 -0.15 10.47 -19.82
CA VAL A 269 -1.43 9.76 -19.70
C VAL A 269 -1.59 8.79 -20.87
N LEU A 270 -2.47 7.79 -20.70
CA LEU A 270 -2.79 6.84 -21.76
C LEU A 270 -4.02 7.29 -22.56
N VAL A 271 -3.96 7.15 -23.87
CA VAL A 271 -5.09 7.40 -24.78
C VAL A 271 -5.36 6.17 -25.62
N GLN A 272 -6.59 5.67 -25.57
CA GLN A 272 -7.11 4.65 -26.45
C GLN A 272 -7.55 5.29 -27.77
N ASN A 273 -6.86 4.94 -28.85
CA ASN A 273 -7.18 5.36 -30.20
C ASN A 273 -8.50 4.70 -30.67
N ALA A 274 -9.06 5.20 -31.78
CA ALA A 274 -10.32 4.69 -32.33
C ALA A 274 -10.26 3.22 -32.78
N ASP A 275 -9.07 2.69 -33.06
CA ASP A 275 -8.80 1.29 -33.40
C ASP A 275 -8.53 0.39 -32.17
N ASN A 276 -8.78 0.91 -30.95
CA ASN A 276 -8.49 0.27 -29.67
C ASN A 276 -7.01 0.06 -29.34
N THR A 277 -6.08 0.62 -30.12
CA THR A 277 -4.67 0.69 -29.72
C THR A 277 -4.46 1.77 -28.66
N PHE A 278 -3.38 1.67 -27.89
CA PHE A 278 -3.04 2.65 -26.86
C PHE A 278 -1.79 3.43 -27.24
N LYS A 279 -1.77 4.71 -26.88
CA LYS A 279 -0.57 5.55 -26.92
C LYS A 279 -0.37 6.25 -25.57
N LEU A 280 0.87 6.47 -25.20
CA LEU A 280 1.23 7.36 -24.10
C LEU A 280 1.54 8.75 -24.68
N CYS A 281 0.91 9.80 -24.15
CA CYS A 281 1.15 11.19 -24.57
C CYS A 281 1.10 12.14 -23.38
N ARG A 282 1.48 13.40 -23.58
CA ARG A 282 1.35 14.42 -22.52
C ARG A 282 -0.11 14.80 -22.33
N PHE A 283 -0.53 15.05 -21.08
CA PHE A 283 -1.90 15.46 -20.78
C PHE A 283 -2.31 16.75 -21.49
N ARG A 284 -1.39 17.72 -21.63
CA ARG A 284 -1.60 18.96 -22.40
C ARG A 284 -2.09 18.74 -23.84
N GLU A 285 -1.80 17.60 -24.46
CA GLU A 285 -2.23 17.30 -25.83
C GLU A 285 -3.72 16.96 -25.93
N ILE A 286 -4.33 16.53 -24.83
CA ILE A 286 -5.73 16.11 -24.78
C ILE A 286 -6.58 16.94 -23.82
N VAL A 287 -5.97 17.90 -23.09
CA VAL A 287 -6.61 18.66 -22.01
C VAL A 287 -7.90 19.33 -22.45
N GLU A 288 -7.96 19.88 -23.67
CA GLU A 288 -9.18 20.51 -24.20
C GLU A 288 -10.31 19.49 -24.40
N SER A 289 -10.00 18.33 -24.98
CA SER A 289 -10.98 17.26 -25.20
C SER A 289 -11.48 16.68 -23.88
N VAL A 290 -10.59 16.55 -22.89
CA VAL A 290 -10.93 16.06 -21.55
C VAL A 290 -11.77 17.09 -20.79
N HIS A 291 -11.41 18.38 -20.84
CA HIS A 291 -12.19 19.45 -20.23
C HIS A 291 -13.57 19.60 -20.88
N ALA A 292 -13.72 19.30 -22.17
CA ALA A 292 -15.02 19.27 -22.84
C ALA A 292 -15.97 18.18 -22.30
N GLN A 293 -15.44 17.14 -21.63
CA GLN A 293 -16.26 16.12 -20.96
C GLN A 293 -16.75 16.58 -19.58
N GLN A 294 -16.22 17.67 -19.03
CA GLN A 294 -16.66 18.20 -17.74
C GLN A 294 -18.07 18.78 -17.87
N ARG A 295 -18.92 18.50 -16.87
CA ARG A 295 -20.30 18.98 -16.86
C ARG A 295 -20.46 20.11 -15.86
N VAL A 296 -20.76 21.31 -16.36
CA VAL A 296 -21.22 22.42 -15.52
C VAL A 296 -22.64 22.12 -15.03
N LEU A 297 -22.86 22.17 -13.72
CA LEU A 297 -24.17 21.96 -13.11
C LEU A 297 -25.00 23.24 -13.18
N ASN A 298 -25.54 23.54 -14.37
CA ASN A 298 -26.38 24.72 -14.57
C ASN A 298 -27.69 24.69 -13.76
N ASP A 299 -28.14 23.50 -13.34
CA ASP A 299 -29.31 23.32 -12.49
C ASP A 299 -29.03 23.63 -11.01
N ALA A 300 -27.75 23.74 -10.61
CA ALA A 300 -27.38 23.99 -9.23
C ALA A 300 -27.77 25.42 -8.81
N SER A 301 -28.54 25.53 -7.72
CA SER A 301 -28.87 26.83 -7.14
C SER A 301 -27.88 27.18 -6.03
N PHE A 302 -27.32 28.39 -6.08
CA PHE A 302 -26.53 28.96 -5.00
C PHE A 302 -27.39 29.92 -4.18
N LYS A 303 -27.30 29.82 -2.85
CA LYS A 303 -27.94 30.74 -1.90
C LYS A 303 -26.99 31.06 -0.76
N VAL A 304 -27.04 32.30 -0.27
CA VAL A 304 -26.38 32.68 0.97
C VAL A 304 -27.37 32.47 2.12
N LEU A 305 -27.01 31.60 3.07
CA LEU A 305 -27.81 31.32 4.27
C LEU A 305 -26.96 31.59 5.51
N GLY A 306 -27.26 32.69 6.21
CA GLY A 306 -26.44 33.14 7.33
C GLY A 306 -25.02 33.46 6.89
N ASN A 307 -24.03 32.76 7.46
CA ASN A 307 -22.61 32.92 7.15
C ASN A 307 -22.07 31.85 6.16
N LYS A 308 -22.95 31.19 5.42
CA LYS A 308 -22.59 30.10 4.50
C LYS A 308 -23.13 30.35 3.11
N LEU A 309 -22.38 29.88 2.12
CA LEU A 309 -22.89 29.66 0.78
C LEU A 309 -23.39 28.22 0.68
N VAL A 310 -24.61 28.03 0.18
CA VAL A 310 -25.24 26.72 0.01
C VAL A 310 -25.48 26.48 -1.47
N ALA A 311 -24.92 25.40 -1.99
CA ALA A 311 -25.25 24.87 -3.30
C ALA A 311 -26.21 23.68 -3.15
N SER A 312 -27.33 23.71 -3.86
CA SER A 312 -28.37 22.68 -3.80
C SER A 312 -29.05 22.49 -5.17
N ALA A 313 -30.06 21.62 -5.24
CA ALA A 313 -30.77 21.25 -6.47
C ALA A 313 -29.84 20.67 -7.56
N MET A 314 -28.71 20.10 -7.14
CA MET A 314 -27.70 19.54 -8.03
C MET A 314 -28.13 18.16 -8.54
N LYS A 315 -28.10 17.96 -9.86
CA LYS A 315 -28.26 16.64 -10.48
C LYS A 315 -26.92 16.05 -10.83
N LEU A 316 -26.31 15.35 -9.87
CA LEU A 316 -25.06 14.65 -10.11
C LEU A 316 -25.28 13.43 -11.00
N PRO A 317 -24.41 13.22 -12.02
CA PRO A 317 -24.28 11.92 -12.68
C PRO A 317 -24.04 10.78 -11.67
N ALA A 318 -24.48 9.57 -12.00
CA ALA A 318 -24.30 8.40 -11.12
C ALA A 318 -22.82 8.06 -10.89
N ASP A 319 -21.97 8.35 -11.88
CA ASP A 319 -20.52 8.16 -11.91
C ASP A 319 -19.73 9.41 -11.48
N ALA A 320 -20.39 10.41 -10.88
CA ALA A 320 -19.72 11.61 -10.39
C ALA A 320 -18.73 11.29 -9.26
N ARG A 321 -17.43 11.47 -9.55
CA ARG A 321 -16.35 11.36 -8.55
C ARG A 321 -15.93 12.72 -8.00
N TYR A 322 -15.68 13.69 -8.87
CA TYR A 322 -15.19 15.00 -8.45
C TYR A 322 -16.24 16.10 -8.62
N ILE A 323 -16.33 16.98 -7.64
CA ILE A 323 -17.06 18.23 -7.72
C ILE A 323 -16.06 19.37 -7.51
N PHE A 324 -16.03 20.29 -8.47
CA PHE A 324 -15.19 21.48 -8.43
C PHE A 324 -16.04 22.70 -8.15
N LEU A 325 -15.63 23.51 -7.17
CA LEU A 325 -16.11 24.88 -7.06
C LEU A 325 -15.10 25.79 -7.76
N ARG A 326 -15.58 26.56 -8.75
CA ARG A 326 -14.79 27.51 -9.53
C ARG A 326 -15.46 28.86 -9.56
N GLN A 327 -14.64 29.89 -9.76
CA GLN A 327 -15.11 31.22 -10.10
C GLN A 327 -15.27 31.32 -11.61
N ARG A 328 -16.41 31.83 -12.08
CA ARG A 328 -16.65 32.04 -13.51
C ARG A 328 -15.69 33.07 -14.07
N LYS A 329 -15.26 32.89 -15.33
CA LYS A 329 -14.40 33.87 -16.03
C LYS A 329 -15.04 35.25 -16.15
N SER A 330 -16.37 35.32 -16.24
CA SER A 330 -17.15 36.55 -16.29
C SER A 330 -17.42 37.17 -14.92
N SER A 331 -16.80 36.65 -13.87
CA SER A 331 -17.05 37.13 -12.52
C SER A 331 -16.50 38.54 -12.31
N GLU A 332 -17.30 39.38 -11.67
CA GLU A 332 -16.95 40.79 -11.43
C GLU A 332 -16.48 41.05 -9.99
N ILE A 333 -16.57 40.04 -9.12
CA ILE A 333 -16.21 40.14 -7.69
C ILE A 333 -15.07 39.18 -7.37
N SER A 334 -14.23 39.54 -6.40
CA SER A 334 -13.21 38.62 -5.87
C SER A 334 -13.81 37.72 -4.80
N ILE A 335 -13.72 36.40 -4.99
CA ILE A 335 -14.19 35.40 -4.04
C ILE A 335 -12.97 34.71 -3.42
N ALA A 336 -12.88 34.71 -2.09
CA ALA A 336 -11.85 33.97 -1.37
C ALA A 336 -12.46 33.00 -0.35
N LEU A 337 -11.79 31.86 -0.19
CA LEU A 337 -12.13 30.78 0.72
C LEU A 337 -11.06 30.66 1.82
N PRO A 338 -11.38 30.11 3.00
CA PRO A 338 -10.38 29.89 4.04
C PRO A 338 -9.38 28.82 3.62
N THR A 339 -8.10 28.98 3.97
CA THR A 339 -7.07 27.96 3.67
C THR A 339 -7.28 26.63 4.38
N VAL A 340 -8.02 26.63 5.50
CA VAL A 340 -8.64 25.44 6.08
C VAL A 340 -10.05 25.32 5.50
N PRO A 341 -10.31 24.39 4.55
CA PRO A 341 -11.63 24.30 3.94
C PRO A 341 -12.73 24.03 4.98
N ASP A 342 -13.78 24.85 4.99
CA ASP A 342 -15.01 24.60 5.76
C ASP A 342 -16.11 24.18 4.77
N VAL A 343 -16.15 22.89 4.47
CA VAL A 343 -17.06 22.32 3.49
C VAL A 343 -17.83 21.17 4.13
N ARG A 344 -19.15 21.18 4.00
CA ARG A 344 -20.04 20.10 4.46
C ARG A 344 -20.91 19.62 3.33
N ILE A 345 -20.96 18.30 3.15
CA ILE A 345 -21.74 17.65 2.11
C ILE A 345 -22.88 16.90 2.80
N TYR A 346 -24.10 17.10 2.35
CA TYR A 346 -25.27 16.45 2.92
C TYR A 346 -25.89 15.51 1.90
N ALA A 347 -26.36 14.37 2.37
CA ALA A 347 -27.16 13.44 1.59
C ALA A 347 -28.62 13.88 1.52
N LYS A 348 -29.42 13.25 0.64
CA LYS A 348 -30.86 13.50 0.51
C LYS A 348 -31.64 13.23 1.80
N ALA A 349 -31.22 12.24 2.58
CA ALA A 349 -31.80 11.94 3.89
C ALA A 349 -31.39 12.96 4.98
N GLY A 350 -30.51 13.91 4.67
CA GLY A 350 -30.10 15.00 5.56
C GLY A 350 -28.87 14.73 6.42
N ASN A 351 -28.36 13.48 6.45
CA ASN A 351 -27.10 13.13 7.12
C ASN A 351 -25.87 13.71 6.40
N ILE A 352 -24.78 13.91 7.13
CA ILE A 352 -23.52 14.43 6.58
C ILE A 352 -22.69 13.30 5.93
N LEU A 353 -22.13 13.59 4.75
CA LEU A 353 -21.15 12.77 4.06
C LEU A 353 -19.74 13.28 4.38
N GLY A 354 -19.10 12.71 5.40
CA GLY A 354 -17.85 13.23 5.99
C GLY A 354 -16.56 12.51 5.56
N ARG A 355 -16.64 11.29 5.02
CA ARG A 355 -15.46 10.52 4.57
C ARG A 355 -15.07 10.83 3.12
N ASN A 356 -14.90 12.12 2.79
CA ASN A 356 -14.50 12.60 1.47
C ASN A 356 -13.16 13.35 1.56
N ASN A 357 -12.49 13.56 0.41
CA ASN A 357 -11.27 14.36 0.36
C ASN A 357 -11.55 15.76 -0.17
N ILE A 358 -10.99 16.78 0.48
CA ILE A 358 -11.21 18.20 0.16
C ILE A 358 -9.86 18.92 0.18
N TYR A 359 -9.51 19.56 -0.94
CA TYR A 359 -8.24 20.27 -1.08
C TYR A 359 -8.31 21.36 -2.16
N TYR A 360 -7.24 22.13 -2.29
CA TYR A 360 -7.13 23.18 -3.31
C TYR A 360 -6.14 22.79 -4.40
N ALA A 361 -6.58 22.86 -5.65
CA ALA A 361 -5.70 22.78 -6.81
C ALA A 361 -5.42 24.20 -7.33
N ILE A 362 -4.16 24.56 -7.45
CA ILE A 362 -3.70 25.93 -7.72
C ILE A 362 -3.28 26.03 -9.19
N ASN A 363 -3.71 27.09 -9.85
CA ASN A 363 -3.31 27.38 -11.23
C ASN A 363 -1.93 28.06 -11.26
N GLY A 364 -1.21 27.86 -12.36
CA GLY A 364 0.10 28.44 -12.59
C GLY A 364 1.20 27.38 -12.73
N ASP A 365 2.36 27.87 -13.16
CA ASP A 365 3.52 27.06 -13.54
C ASP A 365 4.61 27.03 -12.45
N ASP A 366 4.36 27.65 -11.29
CA ASP A 366 5.30 27.56 -10.19
C ASP A 366 5.33 26.13 -9.63
N PRO A 367 6.51 25.58 -9.26
CA PRO A 367 6.62 24.18 -8.85
C PRO A 367 5.74 23.79 -7.66
N GLY A 368 5.41 24.75 -6.78
CA GLY A 368 4.52 24.51 -5.64
C GLY A 368 3.07 24.36 -6.09
N ALA A 369 2.61 25.22 -7.01
CA ALA A 369 1.27 25.14 -7.60
C ALA A 369 1.07 23.86 -8.42
N MET A 370 2.04 23.50 -9.26
CA MET A 370 1.97 22.27 -10.07
C MET A 370 1.79 21.02 -9.20
N LYS A 371 2.50 20.93 -8.07
CA LYS A 371 2.40 19.83 -7.10
C LYS A 371 1.04 19.74 -6.39
N THR A 372 0.13 20.70 -6.56
CA THR A 372 -1.24 20.59 -6.01
C THR A 372 -2.20 19.88 -6.96
N LYS A 373 -1.73 19.43 -8.12
CA LYS A 373 -2.50 18.71 -9.14
C LYS A 373 -1.99 17.28 -9.23
N VAL A 374 -2.88 16.33 -9.53
CA VAL A 374 -2.50 14.92 -9.70
C VAL A 374 -1.72 14.73 -11.00
N ALA A 375 -0.76 13.82 -11.03
CA ALA A 375 -0.05 13.44 -12.25
C ALA A 375 -0.29 11.96 -12.57
N GLY A 376 -0.29 11.60 -13.87
CA GLY A 376 -0.13 10.20 -14.28
C GLY A 376 1.32 9.75 -14.08
N ILE A 377 2.11 9.76 -15.16
CA ILE A 377 3.58 9.72 -15.05
C ILE A 377 4.09 11.17 -14.99
N PRO A 378 4.64 11.65 -13.86
CA PRO A 378 5.16 13.02 -13.80
C PRO A 378 6.38 13.19 -14.73
N ASN A 379 6.76 14.45 -15.03
CA ASN A 379 7.88 14.73 -15.92
C ASN A 379 9.25 14.25 -15.39
N ASP A 380 9.38 14.03 -14.08
CA ASP A 380 10.58 13.44 -13.46
C ASP A 380 10.52 11.91 -13.38
N ALA A 381 9.45 11.30 -13.91
CA ALA A 381 9.19 9.86 -13.90
C ALA A 381 9.20 9.20 -12.50
N MET A 382 8.96 9.99 -11.45
CA MET A 382 8.65 9.50 -10.11
C MET A 382 7.16 9.20 -10.00
N PHE A 383 6.51 9.56 -8.90
CA PHE A 383 5.08 9.42 -8.71
C PHE A 383 4.53 10.67 -8.03
N HIS A 384 3.35 11.09 -8.45
CA HIS A 384 2.65 12.22 -7.84
C HIS A 384 1.13 12.03 -7.90
N THR A 385 0.56 11.57 -6.80
CA THR A 385 -0.82 11.07 -6.73
C THR A 385 -1.70 11.95 -5.84
N ASP A 386 -2.97 11.57 -5.66
CA ASP A 386 -3.97 12.35 -4.93
C ASP A 386 -3.53 12.77 -3.51
N PHE A 387 -2.90 11.88 -2.74
CA PHE A 387 -2.44 12.24 -1.39
C PHE A 387 -1.31 13.26 -1.41
N GLN A 388 -0.40 13.20 -2.39
CA GLN A 388 0.67 14.18 -2.55
C GLN A 388 0.11 15.53 -2.99
N ALA A 389 -0.90 15.54 -3.85
CA ALA A 389 -1.60 16.75 -4.26
C ALA A 389 -2.32 17.42 -3.07
N ILE A 390 -3.00 16.62 -2.24
CA ILE A 390 -3.66 17.10 -1.00
C ILE A 390 -2.62 17.71 -0.05
N GLU A 391 -1.54 16.99 0.26
CA GLU A 391 -0.51 17.47 1.18
C GLU A 391 0.22 18.71 0.65
N ALA A 392 0.54 18.73 -0.66
CA ALA A 392 1.16 19.86 -1.32
C ALA A 392 0.26 21.10 -1.30
N SER A 393 -1.06 20.94 -1.40
CA SER A 393 -1.99 22.07 -1.25
C SER A 393 -1.88 22.73 0.12
N ILE A 394 -1.78 21.93 1.19
CA ILE A 394 -1.62 22.43 2.56
C ILE A 394 -0.24 23.09 2.71
N ASP A 395 0.79 22.45 2.18
CA ASP A 395 2.16 22.96 2.23
C ASP A 395 2.34 24.28 1.48
N TYR A 396 1.65 24.46 0.36
CA TYR A 396 1.65 25.70 -0.39
C TYR A 396 1.19 26.88 0.50
N PHE A 397 0.04 26.75 1.19
CA PHE A 397 -0.46 27.82 2.06
C PHE A 397 0.43 28.03 3.29
N ARG A 398 0.92 26.94 3.88
CA ARG A 398 1.83 26.98 5.03
C ARG A 398 3.12 27.74 4.72
N GLN A 399 3.77 27.39 3.60
CA GLN A 399 5.04 27.98 3.19
C GLN A 399 4.88 29.44 2.76
N LYS A 400 3.79 29.77 2.04
CA LYS A 400 3.48 31.15 1.62
C LYS A 400 2.80 31.99 2.71
N LYS A 401 2.50 31.41 3.89
CA LYS A 401 1.80 32.05 5.02
C LYS A 401 0.47 32.71 4.62
N LEU A 402 -0.25 32.04 3.72
CA LEU A 402 -1.55 32.52 3.25
C LEU A 402 -2.64 32.08 4.22
N THR A 403 -3.60 32.96 4.50
CA THR A 403 -4.77 32.66 5.33
C THR A 403 -6.02 32.44 4.48
N GLU A 404 -6.03 32.97 3.26
CA GLU A 404 -7.12 32.86 2.28
C GLU A 404 -6.63 32.30 0.95
N PHE A 405 -7.52 31.56 0.28
CA PHE A 405 -7.37 31.07 -1.09
C PHE A 405 -8.29 31.84 -2.03
N LYS A 406 -7.73 32.52 -3.04
CA LYS A 406 -8.52 33.24 -4.05
C LYS A 406 -9.03 32.27 -5.11
N LEU A 407 -10.34 32.14 -5.24
CA LEU A 407 -10.95 31.15 -6.14
C LEU A 407 -10.60 31.40 -7.61
N ALA A 408 -10.38 32.65 -8.02
CA ALA A 408 -9.88 33.02 -9.35
C ALA A 408 -8.51 32.40 -9.71
N THR A 409 -7.72 31.97 -8.71
CA THR A 409 -6.37 31.41 -8.89
C THR A 409 -6.32 29.89 -8.88
N GLY A 410 -7.46 29.20 -8.85
CA GLY A 410 -7.46 27.74 -8.82
C GLY A 410 -8.84 27.13 -8.73
N THR A 411 -8.94 26.02 -8.04
CA THR A 411 -10.18 25.25 -7.85
C THR A 411 -10.20 24.64 -6.45
N LEU A 412 -11.34 24.76 -5.76
CA LEU A 412 -11.63 23.91 -4.61
C LEU A 412 -12.12 22.56 -5.13
N VAL A 413 -11.43 21.48 -4.74
CA VAL A 413 -11.70 20.12 -5.17
C VAL A 413 -12.40 19.36 -4.04
N ILE A 414 -13.56 18.79 -4.35
CA ILE A 414 -14.24 17.78 -3.53
C ILE A 414 -14.13 16.45 -4.28
N ASP A 415 -13.34 15.53 -3.75
CA ASP A 415 -13.25 14.14 -4.24
C ASP A 415 -14.17 13.27 -3.39
N LEU A 416 -15.27 12.82 -4.00
CA LEU A 416 -16.24 11.92 -3.39
C LEU A 416 -15.71 10.47 -3.28
N LEU A 417 -14.50 10.22 -3.80
CA LEU A 417 -13.83 8.93 -3.89
C LEU A 417 -14.52 7.98 -4.90
N PRO A 418 -13.76 7.04 -5.50
CA PRO A 418 -14.34 6.02 -6.38
C PRO A 418 -15.31 5.09 -5.62
N SER A 419 -16.26 4.49 -6.34
CA SER A 419 -17.21 3.53 -5.75
C SER A 419 -16.55 2.27 -5.20
N HIS A 420 -15.41 1.88 -5.76
CA HIS A 420 -14.61 0.74 -5.32
C HIS A 420 -13.13 1.13 -5.23
N SER A 421 -12.41 0.55 -4.27
CA SER A 421 -10.99 0.85 -4.03
C SER A 421 -10.10 -0.29 -4.51
N MET A 422 -9.30 -0.02 -5.54
CA MET A 422 -8.35 -0.98 -6.12
C MET A 422 -7.26 -1.44 -5.12
N GLU A 423 -7.14 -0.72 -4.00
CA GLU A 423 -6.16 -0.97 -2.95
C GLU A 423 -6.51 -2.08 -1.97
N MET A 424 -7.78 -2.51 -1.94
CA MET A 424 -8.29 -3.48 -0.96
C MET A 424 -9.16 -4.52 -1.65
N ILE A 425 -8.79 -5.80 -1.51
CA ILE A 425 -9.45 -6.93 -2.17
C ILE A 425 -10.53 -7.53 -1.26
N ASP A 426 -11.74 -7.72 -1.79
CA ASP A 426 -12.88 -8.31 -1.09
C ASP A 426 -12.97 -9.82 -1.28
N PHE A 427 -12.34 -10.58 -0.39
CA PHE A 427 -12.41 -12.04 -0.41
C PHE A 427 -13.78 -12.63 -0.02
N ASN A 428 -14.78 -11.82 0.35
CA ASN A 428 -16.15 -12.33 0.40
C ASN A 428 -16.69 -12.61 -1.00
N GLN A 429 -16.18 -11.92 -2.02
CA GLN A 429 -16.52 -12.17 -3.41
C GLN A 429 -15.75 -13.39 -3.93
N ALA A 430 -16.46 -14.32 -4.57
CA ALA A 430 -15.84 -15.52 -5.13
C ALA A 430 -14.79 -15.19 -6.19
N SER A 431 -15.10 -14.23 -7.08
CA SER A 431 -14.18 -13.85 -8.15
C SER A 431 -12.83 -13.32 -7.64
N ALA A 432 -12.82 -12.66 -6.46
CA ALA A 432 -11.61 -12.21 -5.79
C ALA A 432 -10.73 -13.39 -5.34
N ARG A 433 -11.35 -14.42 -4.74
CA ARG A 433 -10.61 -15.61 -4.32
C ARG A 433 -10.15 -16.43 -5.52
N ASP A 434 -11.01 -16.60 -6.52
CA ASP A 434 -10.73 -17.43 -7.70
C ASP A 434 -9.56 -16.91 -8.54
N PHE A 435 -9.37 -15.59 -8.66
CA PHE A 435 -8.19 -15.07 -9.36
C PHE A 435 -6.91 -15.31 -8.56
N VAL A 436 -6.93 -15.11 -7.23
CA VAL A 436 -5.77 -15.35 -6.36
C VAL A 436 -5.37 -16.82 -6.39
N ILE A 437 -6.33 -17.74 -6.28
CA ILE A 437 -6.06 -19.17 -6.35
C ILE A 437 -5.41 -19.55 -7.68
N ARG A 438 -5.85 -18.99 -8.80
CA ARG A 438 -5.24 -19.24 -10.12
C ARG A 438 -3.81 -18.70 -10.22
N GLU A 439 -3.54 -17.51 -9.70
CA GLU A 439 -2.19 -16.95 -9.61
C GLU A 439 -1.28 -17.85 -8.75
N MET A 440 -1.75 -18.27 -7.58
CA MET A 440 -0.97 -19.15 -6.70
C MET A 440 -0.76 -20.54 -7.29
N LYS A 441 -1.76 -21.11 -7.97
CA LYS A 441 -1.59 -22.37 -8.73
C LYS A 441 -0.49 -22.25 -9.77
N THR A 442 -0.34 -21.10 -10.42
CA THR A 442 0.72 -20.88 -11.41
C THR A 442 2.10 -20.91 -10.76
N ILE A 443 2.25 -20.27 -9.59
CA ILE A 443 3.50 -20.25 -8.84
C ILE A 443 3.84 -21.65 -8.31
N MET A 444 2.87 -22.34 -7.71
CA MET A 444 3.04 -23.65 -7.09
C MET A 444 3.26 -24.80 -8.10
N ARG A 445 3.12 -24.55 -9.42
CA ARG A 445 3.50 -25.53 -10.46
C ARG A 445 5.01 -25.75 -10.56
N TYR A 446 5.82 -24.84 -10.04
CA TYR A 446 7.27 -24.97 -10.07
C TYR A 446 7.77 -25.71 -8.83
N ASP A 447 8.52 -26.81 -9.02
CA ASP A 447 9.04 -27.69 -7.94
C ASP A 447 9.83 -26.98 -6.83
N ALA A 448 10.33 -25.77 -7.08
CA ALA A 448 11.03 -24.98 -6.08
C ALA A 448 10.08 -24.44 -4.99
N PHE A 449 8.81 -24.24 -5.32
CA PHE A 449 7.78 -23.77 -4.40
C PHE A 449 7.05 -24.94 -3.73
N ASP A 450 7.06 -24.99 -2.40
CA ASP A 450 6.44 -26.09 -1.62
C ASP A 450 5.62 -25.63 -0.41
N GLU A 451 5.46 -24.33 -0.21
CA GLU A 451 4.67 -23.75 0.88
C GLU A 451 3.93 -22.48 0.44
N LEU A 452 2.84 -22.16 1.15
CA LEU A 452 2.09 -20.91 1.01
C LEU A 452 2.22 -20.05 2.28
N PHE A 453 2.41 -18.74 2.11
CA PHE A 453 2.54 -17.79 3.21
C PHE A 453 1.65 -16.55 3.03
N ILE A 454 0.62 -16.43 3.85
CA ILE A 454 -0.35 -15.33 3.82
C ILE A 454 0.07 -14.26 4.83
N ASN A 455 0.38 -13.06 4.36
CA ASN A 455 0.88 -11.97 5.21
C ASN A 455 0.01 -10.72 5.12
N THR A 456 -0.25 -10.08 6.27
CA THR A 456 -1.05 -8.86 6.40
C THR A 456 -0.35 -7.57 5.95
N ARG A 457 0.87 -7.67 5.38
CA ARG A 457 1.64 -6.50 4.93
C ARG A 457 0.86 -5.67 3.92
N SER A 458 0.87 -4.38 4.19
CA SER A 458 0.42 -3.31 3.30
C SER A 458 1.43 -2.17 3.45
N HIS A 459 1.87 -1.57 2.35
CA HIS A 459 2.99 -0.63 2.39
C HIS A 459 2.66 0.78 2.88
N THR A 460 1.37 1.14 3.01
CA THR A 460 1.04 2.56 3.14
C THR A 460 -0.42 2.86 3.52
N GLN A 461 -0.62 3.95 4.26
CA GLN A 461 -1.94 4.55 4.49
C GLN A 461 -2.40 5.33 3.25
N LEU A 462 -3.69 5.31 2.91
CA LEU A 462 -4.18 6.02 1.72
C LEU A 462 -4.33 7.53 1.96
N GLY A 463 -4.40 8.30 0.88
CA GLY A 463 -4.59 9.75 0.94
C GLY A 463 -5.83 10.15 1.72
N GLY A 464 -5.69 11.19 2.53
CA GLY A 464 -6.76 11.77 3.32
C GLY A 464 -6.58 13.28 3.38
N SER A 465 -7.67 14.03 3.51
CA SER A 465 -7.62 15.47 3.85
C SER A 465 -8.03 15.74 5.30
N THR A 466 -8.27 14.71 6.09
CA THR A 466 -8.85 14.79 7.44
C THR A 466 -7.93 14.15 8.46
N GLY A 467 -7.83 14.76 9.64
CA GLY A 467 -7.10 14.23 10.78
C GLY A 467 -7.91 14.28 12.05
N ASP A 468 -7.49 13.50 13.04
CA ASP A 468 -8.09 13.47 14.37
C ASP A 468 -7.02 13.72 15.43
N GLY A 469 -7.24 14.74 16.23
CA GLY A 469 -6.25 15.25 17.18
C GLY A 469 -6.92 15.91 18.37
N VAL A 470 -6.18 16.75 19.07
CA VAL A 470 -6.68 17.41 20.30
C VAL A 470 -7.93 18.28 20.09
N ASP A 471 -8.21 18.70 18.85
CA ASP A 471 -9.39 19.51 18.50
C ASP A 471 -10.51 18.66 17.82
N GLY A 472 -10.42 17.33 17.92
CA GLY A 472 -11.33 16.36 17.31
C GLY A 472 -11.09 16.11 15.82
N VAL A 473 -12.10 15.61 15.11
CA VAL A 473 -11.99 15.40 13.66
C VAL A 473 -12.03 16.74 12.93
N ARG A 474 -10.95 17.09 12.22
CA ARG A 474 -10.79 18.36 11.47
C ARG A 474 -10.00 18.15 10.18
N PRO A 475 -10.08 19.06 9.20
CA PRO A 475 -9.19 19.02 8.04
C PRO A 475 -7.72 19.02 8.47
N MET A 476 -6.85 18.25 7.80
CA MET A 476 -5.41 18.20 8.13
C MET A 476 -4.74 19.58 8.08
N ALA A 477 -5.22 20.46 7.20
CA ALA A 477 -4.78 21.85 7.11
C ALA A 477 -4.88 22.57 8.46
N HIS A 478 -5.95 22.33 9.23
CA HIS A 478 -6.14 22.91 10.57
C HIS A 478 -4.98 22.56 11.49
N TYR A 479 -4.58 21.29 11.52
CA TYR A 479 -3.50 20.82 12.38
C TYR A 479 -2.13 21.29 11.91
N ARG A 480 -1.83 21.13 10.62
CA ARG A 480 -0.51 21.47 10.04
C ARG A 480 -0.22 22.97 10.07
N LEU A 481 -1.22 23.83 9.84
CA LEU A 481 -1.06 25.29 9.90
C LEU A 481 -0.89 25.80 11.34
N ASN A 482 -1.43 25.08 12.32
CA ASN A 482 -1.31 25.42 13.75
C ASN A 482 -0.18 24.67 14.48
N GLY A 483 0.62 23.86 13.79
CA GLY A 483 1.72 23.10 14.39
C GLY A 483 1.28 22.05 15.42
N LYS A 484 0.06 21.51 15.27
CA LYS A 484 -0.51 20.51 16.19
C LYS A 484 -0.39 19.10 15.63
N ASN A 485 -0.18 18.12 16.51
CA ASN A 485 -0.16 16.70 16.17
C ASN A 485 -1.58 16.15 15.94
N TYR A 486 -1.70 15.16 15.06
CA TYR A 486 -2.95 14.50 14.72
C TYR A 486 -2.67 13.09 14.16
N TYR A 487 -3.69 12.24 14.19
CA TYR A 487 -3.75 10.98 13.48
C TYR A 487 -4.37 11.19 12.10
N HIS A 488 -3.70 10.70 11.07
CA HIS A 488 -4.16 10.81 9.68
C HIS A 488 -5.31 9.85 9.38
N TYR A 489 -6.43 10.35 8.85
CA TYR A 489 -7.54 9.53 8.40
C TYR A 489 -7.56 9.44 6.87
N GLY A 490 -6.94 8.37 6.37
CA GLY A 490 -6.87 8.04 4.94
C GLY A 490 -8.17 7.46 4.39
N ARG A 491 -8.34 7.56 3.07
CA ARG A 491 -9.53 7.11 2.34
C ARG A 491 -9.85 5.62 2.51
N ASP A 492 -8.88 4.77 2.87
CA ASP A 492 -9.08 3.34 3.15
C ASP A 492 -10.20 3.08 4.17
N ARG A 493 -10.36 4.02 5.11
CA ARG A 493 -11.35 3.98 6.18
C ARG A 493 -12.78 4.26 5.70
N ALA A 494 -12.97 4.63 4.44
CA ALA A 494 -14.28 4.86 3.82
C ALA A 494 -14.82 3.62 3.08
N TYR A 495 -14.05 2.52 3.03
CA TYR A 495 -14.38 1.32 2.28
C TYR A 495 -14.50 0.10 3.18
N ALA A 496 -15.36 -0.84 2.78
CA ALA A 496 -15.54 -2.13 3.43
C ALA A 496 -15.88 -3.21 2.39
N PRO A 497 -15.74 -4.51 2.73
CA PRO A 497 -16.33 -5.59 1.95
C PRO A 497 -17.81 -5.35 1.64
N LEU A 498 -18.26 -5.70 0.42
CA LEU A 498 -19.63 -5.48 -0.03
C LEU A 498 -20.65 -6.21 0.87
N SER A 499 -20.25 -7.35 1.45
CA SER A 499 -21.05 -8.13 2.40
C SER A 499 -21.45 -7.35 3.67
N SER A 500 -20.76 -6.24 3.99
CA SER A 500 -21.15 -5.38 5.11
C SER A 500 -22.57 -4.80 4.94
N SER A 501 -23.03 -4.63 3.69
CA SER A 501 -24.36 -4.11 3.35
C SER A 501 -25.52 -5.00 3.82
N THR A 502 -25.26 -6.30 4.04
CA THR A 502 -26.29 -7.26 4.48
C THR A 502 -26.30 -7.49 5.99
N THR A 503 -25.41 -6.82 6.74
CA THR A 503 -25.37 -6.98 8.19
C THR A 503 -26.48 -6.15 8.85
N LYS A 504 -27.22 -6.76 9.78
CA LYS A 504 -28.29 -6.05 10.53
C LYS A 504 -27.76 -4.82 11.27
N ALA A 505 -26.52 -4.87 11.74
CA ALA A 505 -25.89 -3.76 12.44
C ALA A 505 -25.73 -2.52 11.53
N ILE A 506 -25.25 -2.71 10.29
CA ILE A 506 -25.15 -1.61 9.31
C ILE A 506 -26.52 -1.19 8.79
N GLN A 507 -27.45 -2.12 8.60
CA GLN A 507 -28.81 -1.80 8.13
C GLN A 507 -29.58 -0.93 9.13
N ASN A 508 -29.38 -1.16 10.43
CA ASN A 508 -30.14 -0.51 11.50
C ASN A 508 -29.40 0.66 12.17
N SER A 509 -28.12 0.89 11.88
CA SER A 509 -27.35 1.97 12.51
C SER A 509 -27.77 3.35 11.99
N GLU A 510 -27.57 4.38 12.80
CA GLU A 510 -27.62 5.76 12.32
C GLU A 510 -26.62 5.96 11.17
N ALA A 511 -27.04 6.69 10.12
CA ALA A 511 -26.23 6.88 8.92
C ALA A 511 -24.87 7.53 9.24
N GLU A 512 -24.85 8.49 10.17
CA GLU A 512 -23.64 9.27 10.49
C GLU A 512 -22.54 8.45 11.17
N LEU A 513 -22.88 7.33 11.80
CA LEU A 513 -21.89 6.37 12.32
C LEU A 513 -21.12 5.66 11.19
N ILE A 514 -21.67 5.67 9.97
CA ILE A 514 -21.07 5.12 8.75
C ILE A 514 -20.45 6.24 7.92
N THR A 515 -21.19 7.33 7.69
CA THR A 515 -20.84 8.36 6.70
C THR A 515 -19.83 9.39 7.19
N GLN A 516 -19.60 9.50 8.51
CA GLN A 516 -18.65 10.43 9.11
C GLN A 516 -17.54 9.71 9.88
N PHE A 517 -16.38 10.36 9.97
CA PHE A 517 -15.34 9.97 10.91
C PHE A 517 -15.76 10.31 12.34
N GLN A 518 -15.59 9.36 13.25
CA GLN A 518 -15.79 9.58 14.68
C GLN A 518 -14.44 9.87 15.36
N SER A 519 -14.43 10.73 16.39
CA SER A 519 -13.18 11.00 17.12
C SER A 519 -12.77 9.76 17.91
N GLY A 520 -11.49 9.41 17.87
CA GLY A 520 -10.93 8.18 18.46
C GLY A 520 -11.14 6.91 17.63
N GLU A 521 -11.91 6.97 16.53
CA GLU A 521 -12.35 5.78 15.76
C GLU A 521 -11.20 4.91 15.29
N TRP A 522 -10.03 5.47 14.99
CA TRP A 522 -8.86 4.75 14.46
C TRP A 522 -7.59 4.88 15.32
N MET A 523 -7.71 5.29 16.59
CA MET A 523 -6.56 5.50 17.48
C MET A 523 -6.16 4.28 18.34
N LYS A 524 -7.12 3.40 18.63
CA LYS A 524 -6.93 2.15 19.39
C LYS A 524 -7.46 0.97 18.60
N PRO A 525 -7.17 -0.30 18.96
CA PRO A 525 -7.79 -1.42 18.26
C PRO A 525 -9.33 -1.43 18.38
N CYS A 526 -10.00 -2.11 17.46
CA CYS A 526 -11.45 -2.25 17.39
C CYS A 526 -11.80 -3.67 16.92
N GLN A 527 -11.83 -4.60 17.86
CA GLN A 527 -12.06 -6.04 17.62
C GLN A 527 -13.26 -6.58 18.41
N LYS A 528 -13.81 -5.80 19.35
CA LYS A 528 -14.94 -6.21 20.20
C LYS A 528 -16.29 -5.72 19.68
N GLU A 529 -17.32 -6.54 19.88
CA GLU A 529 -18.69 -6.30 19.39
C GLU A 529 -19.37 -5.11 20.08
N ASP A 530 -18.98 -4.79 21.30
CA ASP A 530 -19.48 -3.65 22.08
C ASP A 530 -18.81 -2.32 21.71
N SER A 531 -17.94 -2.30 20.68
CA SER A 531 -17.29 -1.08 20.22
C SER A 531 -18.32 -0.05 19.75
N PRO A 532 -18.19 1.24 20.15
CA PRO A 532 -19.07 2.30 19.66
C PRO A 532 -18.84 2.60 18.17
N TYR A 533 -17.72 2.15 17.60
CA TYR A 533 -17.33 2.40 16.21
C TYR A 533 -17.88 1.32 15.28
N ILE A 534 -19.21 1.28 15.15
CA ILE A 534 -19.91 0.19 14.43
C ILE A 534 -19.39 -0.03 13.00
N TRP A 535 -19.09 1.06 12.28
CA TRP A 535 -18.54 0.98 10.92
C TRP A 535 -17.22 0.21 10.89
N ARG A 536 -16.28 0.56 11.77
CA ARG A 536 -14.95 -0.08 11.83
C ARG A 536 -15.06 -1.53 12.30
N TYR A 537 -15.85 -1.80 13.34
CA TYR A 537 -16.02 -3.18 13.83
C TYR A 537 -16.63 -4.11 12.77
N GLN A 538 -17.73 -3.70 12.13
CA GLN A 538 -18.38 -4.52 11.09
C GLN A 538 -17.48 -4.71 9.87
N ARG A 539 -16.71 -3.67 9.50
CA ARG A 539 -15.67 -3.79 8.48
C ARG A 539 -14.62 -4.84 8.86
N ASN A 540 -14.03 -4.76 10.05
CA ASN A 540 -13.01 -5.71 10.50
C ASN A 540 -13.53 -7.15 10.54
N LYS A 541 -14.76 -7.35 11.02
CA LYS A 541 -15.44 -8.65 10.99
C LYS A 541 -15.63 -9.18 9.57
N ALA A 542 -16.04 -8.32 8.63
CA ALA A 542 -16.22 -8.73 7.24
C ALA A 542 -14.89 -9.08 6.55
N ILE A 543 -13.79 -8.40 6.93
CA ILE A 543 -12.43 -8.72 6.47
C ILE A 543 -12.02 -10.11 6.97
N ALA A 544 -12.20 -10.38 8.27
CA ALA A 544 -11.91 -11.68 8.87
C ALA A 544 -12.64 -12.82 8.15
N ASN A 545 -13.95 -12.66 7.91
CA ASN A 545 -14.77 -13.63 7.19
C ASN A 545 -14.31 -13.84 5.74
N GLY A 546 -13.89 -12.78 5.06
CA GLY A 546 -13.38 -12.90 3.69
C GLY A 546 -12.08 -13.71 3.64
N VAL A 547 -11.15 -13.42 4.55
CA VAL A 547 -9.86 -14.11 4.60
C VAL A 547 -10.02 -15.56 5.05
N GLU A 548 -10.91 -15.86 6.00
CA GLU A 548 -11.25 -17.23 6.38
C GLU A 548 -11.71 -18.06 5.17
N LYS A 549 -12.59 -17.51 4.32
CA LYS A 549 -12.99 -18.16 3.06
C LYS A 549 -11.83 -18.37 2.09
N LEU A 550 -10.91 -17.41 2.01
CA LEU A 550 -9.70 -17.54 1.19
C LEU A 550 -8.80 -18.67 1.72
N LEU A 551 -8.58 -18.74 3.02
CA LEU A 551 -7.77 -19.79 3.66
C LEU A 551 -8.38 -21.19 3.47
N ARG A 552 -9.71 -21.33 3.62
CA ARG A 552 -10.43 -22.57 3.26
C ARG A 552 -10.17 -22.97 1.81
N GLN A 553 -10.34 -22.02 0.88
CA GLN A 553 -10.13 -22.30 -0.53
C GLN A 553 -8.66 -22.63 -0.85
N PHE A 554 -7.69 -22.08 -0.13
CA PHE A 554 -6.30 -22.51 -0.22
C PHE A 554 -6.11 -23.95 0.26
N GLU A 555 -6.67 -24.34 1.40
CA GLU A 555 -6.57 -25.71 1.91
C GLU A 555 -7.23 -26.72 0.96
N ASP A 556 -8.40 -26.40 0.41
CA ASP A 556 -9.10 -27.24 -0.56
C ASP A 556 -8.28 -27.48 -1.85
N GLU A 557 -7.58 -26.45 -2.31
CA GLU A 557 -6.83 -26.46 -3.58
C GLU A 557 -5.39 -26.94 -3.43
N PHE A 558 -4.85 -26.90 -2.21
CA PHE A 558 -3.49 -27.28 -1.86
C PHE A 558 -3.45 -28.15 -0.59
N PRO A 559 -4.16 -29.30 -0.55
CA PRO A 559 -4.38 -30.06 0.68
C PRO A 559 -3.10 -30.62 1.32
N ASP A 560 -2.06 -30.85 0.53
CA ASP A 560 -0.76 -31.37 0.98
C ASP A 560 0.29 -30.26 1.18
N THR A 561 -0.09 -28.99 1.01
CA THR A 561 0.83 -27.85 1.12
C THR A 561 0.74 -27.24 2.51
N ARG A 562 1.87 -27.02 3.18
CA ARG A 562 1.88 -26.24 4.42
C ARG A 562 1.48 -24.80 4.10
N ILE A 563 0.42 -24.32 4.76
CA ILE A 563 -0.06 -22.95 4.65
C ILE A 563 0.14 -22.26 6.00
N ARG A 564 0.78 -21.10 5.94
CA ARG A 564 1.04 -20.23 7.10
C ARG A 564 0.28 -18.92 6.95
N ALA A 565 -0.33 -18.43 8.02
CA ALA A 565 -1.02 -17.15 8.03
C ALA A 565 -0.53 -16.26 9.17
N VAL A 566 -0.05 -15.05 8.83
CA VAL A 566 0.34 -14.05 9.84
C VAL A 566 -0.92 -13.54 10.52
N ILE A 567 -1.00 -13.74 11.82
CA ILE A 567 -2.06 -13.23 12.68
C ILE A 567 -1.48 -12.02 13.43
N PRO A 568 -2.13 -10.85 13.41
CA PRO A 568 -1.81 -9.72 14.30
C PRO A 568 -2.34 -9.93 15.72
N GLU A 569 -1.78 -9.18 16.67
CA GLU A 569 -2.16 -9.29 18.07
C GLU A 569 -3.62 -8.86 18.33
N SER A 570 -4.22 -9.46 19.36
CA SER A 570 -5.56 -9.07 19.79
C SER A 570 -5.59 -7.66 20.41
N GLU A 571 -6.80 -7.12 20.51
CA GLU A 571 -7.07 -5.86 21.19
C GLU A 571 -6.58 -5.89 22.65
N ASP A 572 -6.75 -7.01 23.34
CA ASP A 572 -6.33 -7.17 24.74
C ASP A 572 -4.81 -7.24 24.87
N VAL A 573 -4.13 -8.00 23.99
CA VAL A 573 -2.66 -8.03 23.93
C VAL A 573 -2.11 -6.63 23.68
N THR A 574 -2.69 -5.90 22.72
CA THR A 574 -2.28 -4.52 22.42
C THR A 574 -2.45 -3.59 23.61
N ASN A 575 -3.64 -3.55 24.20
CA ASN A 575 -3.99 -2.57 25.22
C ASN A 575 -3.25 -2.84 26.55
N GLU A 576 -3.16 -4.10 26.98
CA GLU A 576 -2.49 -4.42 28.23
C GLU A 576 -0.96 -4.35 28.11
N SER A 577 -0.39 -4.70 26.94
CA SER A 577 1.06 -4.48 26.70
C SER A 577 1.40 -2.99 26.69
N ASP A 578 0.61 -2.15 25.99
CA ASP A 578 0.81 -0.70 25.96
C ASP A 578 0.76 -0.10 27.37
N LYS A 579 -0.23 -0.51 28.16
CA LYS A 579 -0.42 -0.08 29.55
C LYS A 579 0.73 -0.51 30.46
N GLU A 580 1.13 -1.78 30.43
CA GLU A 580 2.24 -2.27 31.25
C GLU A 580 3.53 -1.55 30.89
N ILE A 581 3.90 -1.57 29.61
CA ILE A 581 5.14 -0.97 29.10
C ILE A 581 5.18 0.52 29.43
N THR A 582 4.06 1.25 29.29
CA THR A 582 4.02 2.68 29.62
C THR A 582 4.47 2.98 31.05
N SER A 583 4.09 2.11 31.99
CA SER A 583 4.43 2.25 33.42
C SER A 583 5.71 1.52 33.85
N MET A 584 6.29 0.71 32.97
CA MET A 584 7.42 -0.17 33.30
C MET A 584 8.69 0.65 33.62
N PRO A 585 9.37 0.39 34.76
CA PRO A 585 10.64 1.05 35.09
C PRO A 585 11.75 0.69 34.11
N LYS A 586 12.59 1.67 33.77
CA LYS A 586 13.80 1.42 32.99
C LYS A 586 14.98 1.03 33.90
N PRO A 587 15.94 0.22 33.41
CA PRO A 587 17.16 -0.10 34.15
C PRO A 587 18.00 1.12 34.57
N ASP A 588 17.97 2.19 33.78
CA ASP A 588 18.72 3.45 34.00
C ASP A 588 17.90 4.56 34.69
N GLY A 589 16.66 4.25 35.10
CA GLY A 589 15.75 5.18 35.78
C GLY A 589 14.66 5.77 34.89
N GLY A 590 13.55 6.16 35.51
CA GLY A 590 12.33 6.58 34.80
C GLY A 590 11.49 5.41 34.29
N VAL A 591 10.55 5.68 33.39
CA VAL A 591 9.66 4.68 32.78
C VAL A 591 9.72 4.71 31.26
N TYR A 592 9.32 3.63 30.60
CA TYR A 592 9.35 3.52 29.14
C TYR A 592 8.37 4.47 28.41
N GLY A 593 7.20 4.77 28.99
CA GLY A 593 6.22 5.65 28.35
C GLY A 593 5.70 5.09 27.01
N ASN A 594 5.66 5.90 25.95
CA ASN A 594 5.15 5.49 24.63
C ASN A 594 6.13 4.57 23.85
N TYR A 595 6.69 3.57 24.52
CA TYR A 595 7.70 2.66 23.95
C TYR A 595 7.08 1.49 23.20
N PHE A 596 5.81 1.14 23.46
CA PHE A 596 5.15 -0.01 22.82
C PHE A 596 5.18 0.03 21.29
N ARG A 597 5.08 1.22 20.69
CA ARG A 597 5.23 1.44 19.24
C ARG A 597 6.59 1.02 18.67
N HIS A 598 7.61 0.86 19.51
CA HIS A 598 8.96 0.43 19.15
C HIS A 598 9.16 -1.08 19.35
N VAL A 599 8.18 -1.79 19.93
CA VAL A 599 8.22 -3.24 20.13
C VAL A 599 7.50 -3.95 18.99
N ARG A 600 6.22 -3.62 18.76
CA ARG A 600 5.37 -4.33 17.80
C ARG A 600 5.83 -4.21 16.34
N GLY A 601 5.69 -5.29 15.57
CA GLY A 601 5.88 -5.29 14.11
C GLY A 601 4.91 -4.30 13.44
N SER A 602 5.43 -3.40 12.59
CA SER A 602 4.62 -2.33 12.00
C SER A 602 4.85 -2.11 10.51
N LEU A 603 5.92 -2.69 9.94
CA LEU A 603 6.18 -2.64 8.49
C LEU A 603 5.37 -3.69 7.74
N ASN A 604 4.91 -4.76 8.41
CA ASN A 604 4.10 -5.84 7.86
C ASN A 604 2.65 -5.81 8.34
N HIS A 605 2.20 -4.72 8.95
CA HIS A 605 0.81 -4.58 9.39
C HIS A 605 0.36 -3.13 9.39
N ILE A 606 -0.70 -2.83 8.64
CA ILE A 606 -1.40 -1.54 8.70
C ILE A 606 -2.75 -1.78 9.37
N PRO A 607 -2.96 -1.29 10.61
CA PRO A 607 -4.20 -1.52 11.33
C PRO A 607 -5.44 -1.06 10.54
N SER A 608 -5.35 0.07 9.83
CA SER A 608 -6.52 0.58 9.10
C SER A 608 -6.96 -0.31 7.94
N ILE A 609 -6.16 -1.29 7.51
CA ILE A 609 -6.52 -2.24 6.45
C ILE A 609 -6.59 -3.67 7.01
N GLY A 610 -5.53 -4.13 7.68
CA GLY A 610 -5.35 -5.53 8.09
C GLY A 610 -5.82 -5.86 9.50
N GLU A 611 -6.37 -4.94 10.29
CA GLU A 611 -6.77 -5.21 11.69
C GLU A 611 -7.75 -6.38 11.84
N GLY A 612 -8.66 -6.57 10.88
CA GLY A 612 -9.60 -7.70 10.89
C GLY A 612 -8.92 -9.07 10.90
N MET A 613 -7.64 -9.18 10.53
CA MET A 613 -6.89 -10.43 10.57
C MET A 613 -6.74 -11.00 11.99
N ALA A 614 -6.76 -10.15 13.02
CA ALA A 614 -6.74 -10.59 14.42
C ALA A 614 -8.06 -11.28 14.84
N MET A 615 -9.10 -11.19 14.01
CA MET A 615 -10.44 -11.74 14.25
C MET A 615 -10.75 -12.97 13.37
N VAL A 616 -9.78 -13.46 12.59
CA VAL A 616 -9.97 -14.63 11.72
C VAL A 616 -10.22 -15.88 12.57
N ASP A 617 -11.24 -16.65 12.19
CA ASP A 617 -11.51 -17.98 12.76
C ASP A 617 -10.80 -19.03 11.91
N LEU A 618 -9.92 -19.83 12.53
CA LEU A 618 -9.20 -20.91 11.87
C LEU A 618 -9.80 -22.29 12.17
N SER A 619 -10.97 -22.34 12.83
CA SER A 619 -11.63 -23.58 13.20
C SER A 619 -11.86 -24.50 11.99
N GLY A 620 -11.38 -25.74 12.14
CA GLY A 620 -11.49 -26.79 11.12
C GLY A 620 -10.49 -26.68 9.98
N LEU A 621 -9.51 -25.78 10.06
CA LEU A 621 -8.41 -25.65 9.11
C LEU A 621 -7.09 -26.19 9.71
N SER A 622 -6.16 -26.61 8.87
CA SER A 622 -4.79 -27.03 9.25
C SER A 622 -3.73 -25.91 9.18
N ILE A 623 -4.16 -24.66 8.94
CA ILE A 623 -3.28 -23.49 8.82
C ILE A 623 -2.44 -23.30 10.09
N GLU A 624 -1.15 -23.05 9.92
CA GLU A 624 -0.28 -22.57 11.00
C GLU A 624 -0.49 -21.06 11.20
N PRO A 625 -0.94 -20.62 12.39
CA PRO A 625 -0.93 -19.21 12.73
C PRO A 625 0.50 -18.75 13.07
N VAL A 626 0.94 -17.67 12.43
CA VAL A 626 2.27 -17.08 12.57
C VAL A 626 2.16 -15.78 13.37
N PHE A 627 3.05 -15.57 14.34
CA PHE A 627 3.10 -14.32 15.09
C PHE A 627 3.54 -13.17 14.17
N LEU A 628 2.78 -12.07 14.11
CA LEU A 628 3.24 -10.82 13.47
C LEU A 628 4.56 -10.30 14.06
N GLY A 629 4.79 -10.60 15.35
CA GLY A 629 6.05 -10.40 16.05
C GLY A 629 6.49 -8.93 16.21
N ILE A 630 7.78 -8.65 16.00
CA ILE A 630 8.45 -7.41 16.49
C ILE A 630 9.25 -6.69 15.41
N ARG A 631 9.72 -5.48 15.71
CA ARG A 631 10.62 -4.69 14.86
C ARG A 631 11.86 -4.19 15.59
N TYR A 632 12.91 -3.88 14.82
CA TYR A 632 14.15 -3.28 15.30
C TYR A 632 14.84 -4.11 16.41
N ALA A 633 15.27 -3.51 17.52
CA ALA A 633 16.03 -4.15 18.58
C ALA A 633 15.51 -3.70 19.97
N PRO A 634 14.27 -4.05 20.36
CA PRO A 634 13.64 -3.60 21.60
C PRO A 634 14.37 -4.12 22.84
N ASP A 635 14.19 -3.47 23.98
CA ASP A 635 14.76 -3.87 25.28
C ASP A 635 14.06 -5.12 25.86
N ASP A 636 14.77 -5.90 26.70
CA ASP A 636 14.31 -7.22 27.19
C ASP A 636 12.97 -7.16 27.94
N GLY A 637 12.80 -6.20 28.86
CA GLY A 637 11.58 -6.06 29.65
C GLY A 637 10.33 -5.85 28.80
N PRO A 638 10.27 -4.77 27.98
CA PRO A 638 9.14 -4.54 27.09
C PRO A 638 8.92 -5.65 26.07
N LEU A 639 9.99 -6.27 25.55
CA LEU A 639 9.90 -7.37 24.61
C LEU A 639 9.21 -8.59 25.25
N ASN A 640 9.68 -9.05 26.40
CA ASN A 640 9.12 -10.22 27.07
C ASN A 640 7.66 -9.98 27.49
N ALA A 641 7.34 -8.80 28.04
CA ALA A 641 5.97 -8.46 28.43
C ALA A 641 4.96 -8.51 27.25
N PHE A 642 5.43 -8.22 26.03
CA PHE A 642 4.63 -8.33 24.81
C PHE A 642 4.57 -9.78 24.29
N VAL A 643 5.72 -10.45 24.15
CA VAL A 643 5.80 -11.79 23.56
C VAL A 643 5.07 -12.83 24.40
N ASP A 644 5.21 -12.78 25.74
CA ASP A 644 4.56 -13.73 26.65
C ASP A 644 3.03 -13.69 26.48
N ARG A 645 2.44 -12.49 26.49
CA ARG A 645 1.00 -12.30 26.24
C ARG A 645 0.57 -12.75 24.86
N TYR A 646 1.42 -12.54 23.88
CA TYR A 646 1.09 -12.90 22.51
C TYR A 646 1.08 -14.42 22.33
N ILE A 647 2.02 -15.13 22.96
CA ILE A 647 2.02 -16.58 23.03
C ILE A 647 0.74 -17.08 23.69
N GLU A 648 0.35 -16.52 24.85
CA GLU A 648 -0.90 -16.88 25.52
C GLU A 648 -2.14 -16.70 24.63
N PHE A 649 -2.19 -15.62 23.85
CA PHE A 649 -3.29 -15.38 22.90
C PHE A 649 -3.39 -16.45 21.80
N LEU A 650 -2.25 -16.95 21.29
CA LEU A 650 -2.21 -17.95 20.22
C LEU A 650 -2.00 -19.40 20.70
N ASP A 651 -2.09 -19.67 22.01
CA ASP A 651 -1.99 -21.03 22.56
C ASP A 651 -3.01 -21.99 21.93
N GLY A 652 -4.26 -21.53 21.77
CA GLY A 652 -5.34 -22.27 21.13
C GLY A 652 -5.37 -22.21 19.60
N ASN A 653 -4.36 -21.63 18.93
CA ASN A 653 -4.25 -21.51 17.47
C ASN A 653 -5.49 -20.96 16.74
N LEU A 654 -6.32 -20.17 17.43
CA LEU A 654 -7.62 -19.70 16.91
C LEU A 654 -8.51 -20.83 16.37
N GLY A 655 -8.43 -22.02 16.98
CA GLY A 655 -9.18 -23.21 16.59
C GLY A 655 -8.57 -24.04 15.45
N ALA A 656 -7.43 -23.64 14.90
CA ALA A 656 -6.74 -24.43 13.87
C ALA A 656 -6.32 -25.81 14.41
N GLY A 657 -6.36 -26.83 13.55
CA GLY A 657 -5.87 -28.17 13.83
C GLY A 657 -4.34 -28.30 13.85
N TYR A 658 -3.61 -27.20 13.60
CA TYR A 658 -2.15 -27.15 13.75
C TYR A 658 -1.75 -27.39 15.21
N SER A 659 -0.71 -28.20 15.46
CA SER A 659 -0.31 -28.61 16.81
C SER A 659 1.19 -28.46 17.09
N GLY A 660 1.94 -27.75 16.22
CA GLY A 660 3.37 -27.53 16.38
C GLY A 660 3.71 -26.17 17.03
N PRO A 661 5.01 -25.94 17.33
CA PRO A 661 5.54 -24.60 17.53
C PRO A 661 5.31 -23.74 16.27
N LYS A 662 5.32 -22.42 16.43
CA LYS A 662 4.88 -21.49 15.40
C LYS A 662 6.05 -20.64 14.90
N SER A 663 5.97 -20.24 13.63
CA SER A 663 6.87 -19.23 13.09
C SER A 663 6.65 -17.88 13.78
N PHE A 664 7.73 -17.14 14.06
CA PHE A 664 7.71 -15.79 14.61
C PHE A 664 8.33 -14.79 13.64
N PHE A 665 7.57 -13.76 13.25
CA PHE A 665 8.04 -12.77 12.28
C PHE A 665 8.85 -11.66 12.96
N TYR A 666 10.01 -11.31 12.40
CA TYR A 666 10.91 -10.30 12.95
C TYR A 666 11.40 -9.31 11.89
N GLU A 667 10.98 -8.06 12.02
CA GLU A 667 11.35 -6.93 11.17
C GLU A 667 12.69 -6.31 11.60
N ALA A 668 13.78 -6.97 11.23
CA ALA A 668 15.14 -6.57 11.61
C ALA A 668 15.81 -5.61 10.61
N GLN A 669 15.12 -5.16 9.54
CA GLN A 669 15.72 -4.29 8.50
C GLN A 669 16.49 -3.07 9.05
N GLU A 670 15.97 -2.41 10.09
CA GLU A 670 16.60 -1.22 10.67
C GLU A 670 17.87 -1.53 11.49
N THR A 671 18.00 -2.74 12.05
CA THR A 671 19.17 -3.12 12.85
C THR A 671 20.43 -3.22 11.99
N LEU A 672 20.26 -3.55 10.71
CA LEU A 672 21.34 -3.67 9.74
C LEU A 672 21.84 -2.32 9.21
N ARG A 673 21.04 -1.26 9.38
CA ARG A 673 21.37 0.10 8.94
C ARG A 673 22.11 0.92 10.01
N ALA A 674 22.33 0.35 11.20
CA ALA A 674 23.09 0.99 12.26
C ALA A 674 24.52 1.35 11.81
N LYS A 675 25.00 2.54 12.19
CA LYS A 675 26.29 3.10 11.76
C LYS A 675 27.25 3.27 12.94
N GLY A 676 28.55 3.28 12.65
CA GLY A 676 29.58 3.58 13.64
C GLY A 676 29.61 2.56 14.79
N THR A 677 29.84 3.05 16.01
CA THR A 677 29.97 2.23 17.22
C THR A 677 28.67 1.56 17.66
N GLU A 678 27.51 2.02 17.18
CA GLU A 678 26.21 1.42 17.50
C GLU A 678 25.96 0.11 16.74
N ARG A 679 26.60 -0.06 15.57
CA ARG A 679 26.40 -1.23 14.70
C ARG A 679 26.62 -2.55 15.44
N GLU A 680 27.71 -2.64 16.19
CA GLU A 680 28.07 -3.87 16.89
C GLU A 680 27.12 -4.18 18.05
N ARG A 681 26.73 -3.15 18.82
CA ARG A 681 25.76 -3.29 19.90
C ARG A 681 24.40 -3.75 19.38
N THR A 682 23.92 -3.14 18.29
CA THR A 682 22.63 -3.47 17.67
C THR A 682 22.66 -4.86 17.04
N ARG A 683 23.78 -5.26 16.43
CA ARG A 683 24.02 -6.63 15.93
C ARG A 683 23.90 -7.65 17.06
N MET A 684 24.67 -7.50 18.13
CA MET A 684 24.62 -8.40 19.29
C MET A 684 23.21 -8.45 19.91
N ARG A 685 22.51 -7.31 19.99
CA ARG A 685 21.14 -7.27 20.50
C ARG A 685 20.19 -8.07 19.61
N ARG A 686 20.26 -7.92 18.29
CA ARG A 686 19.47 -8.70 17.34
C ARG A 686 19.70 -10.20 17.49
N GLU A 687 20.95 -10.63 17.61
CA GLU A 687 21.30 -12.05 17.80
C GLU A 687 20.75 -12.61 19.11
N LYS A 688 20.89 -11.85 20.21
CA LYS A 688 20.30 -12.21 21.50
C LYS A 688 18.79 -12.38 21.40
N ILE A 689 18.09 -11.45 20.73
CA ILE A 689 16.64 -11.54 20.52
C ILE A 689 16.26 -12.82 19.78
N ILE A 690 16.98 -13.16 18.70
CA ILE A 690 16.71 -14.39 17.94
C ILE A 690 16.89 -15.63 18.82
N ARG A 691 17.98 -15.69 19.61
CA ARG A 691 18.22 -16.79 20.56
C ARG A 691 17.14 -16.89 21.62
N ASP A 692 16.78 -15.77 22.25
CA ASP A 692 15.79 -15.73 23.31
C ASP A 692 14.39 -16.12 22.80
N LEU A 693 14.06 -15.79 21.55
CA LEU A 693 12.81 -16.22 20.92
C LEU A 693 12.82 -17.72 20.61
N LEU A 694 13.90 -18.25 20.04
CA LEU A 694 14.05 -19.69 19.72
C LEU A 694 14.22 -20.58 20.97
N ALA A 695 14.50 -19.99 22.13
CA ALA A 695 14.56 -20.70 23.40
C ALA A 695 13.16 -20.95 24.01
N ARG A 696 12.10 -20.44 23.39
CA ARG A 696 10.70 -20.64 23.81
C ARG A 696 10.13 -21.84 23.06
N ASP A 697 9.52 -22.79 23.78
CA ASP A 697 9.00 -24.03 23.21
C ASP A 697 7.90 -23.79 22.15
N GLU A 698 7.24 -22.63 22.19
CA GLU A 698 6.18 -22.24 21.26
C GLU A 698 6.69 -21.67 19.93
N ILE A 699 8.01 -21.43 19.79
CA ILE A 699 8.64 -20.82 18.61
C ILE A 699 9.81 -21.69 18.13
N ASP A 700 9.70 -22.26 16.93
CA ASP A 700 10.75 -23.08 16.31
C ASP A 700 11.39 -22.46 15.06
N GLU A 701 10.83 -21.35 14.56
CA GLU A 701 11.29 -20.67 13.35
C GLU A 701 11.19 -19.15 13.49
N ILE A 702 12.27 -18.44 13.12
CA ILE A 702 12.22 -16.98 12.94
C ILE A 702 12.12 -16.64 11.46
N ILE A 703 11.04 -15.94 11.09
CA ILE A 703 10.89 -15.35 9.76
C ILE A 703 11.54 -13.96 9.80
N LEU A 704 12.72 -13.83 9.20
CA LEU A 704 13.47 -12.58 9.17
C LEU A 704 13.10 -11.74 7.94
N TYR A 705 12.62 -10.52 8.21
CA TYR A 705 12.50 -9.48 7.20
C TYR A 705 13.58 -8.41 7.40
N GLU A 706 14.56 -8.42 6.49
CA GLU A 706 15.77 -7.60 6.53
C GLU A 706 15.84 -6.62 5.35
N SER A 707 16.90 -5.79 5.27
CA SER A 707 17.00 -4.81 4.18
C SER A 707 17.13 -5.46 2.80
N ALA A 708 16.44 -4.85 1.84
CA ALA A 708 16.58 -5.04 0.40
C ALA A 708 18.01 -4.78 -0.10
N ASP A 709 18.91 -5.73 0.15
CA ASP A 709 20.33 -5.77 -0.27
C ASP A 709 21.27 -6.42 0.76
N TRP A 710 20.78 -6.84 1.93
CA TRP A 710 21.69 -7.23 3.03
C TRP A 710 22.69 -8.31 2.58
N ILE A 711 22.25 -9.29 1.78
CA ILE A 711 23.10 -10.33 1.19
C ILE A 711 24.21 -9.81 0.27
N PHE A 712 24.07 -8.62 -0.30
CA PHE A 712 25.08 -7.95 -1.12
C PHE A 712 26.05 -7.11 -0.27
N ASN A 713 25.65 -6.77 0.96
CA ASN A 713 26.50 -6.10 1.94
C ASN A 713 27.36 -7.09 2.76
N VAL A 714 27.14 -8.40 2.59
CA VAL A 714 27.94 -9.46 3.21
C VAL A 714 28.99 -9.97 2.21
N PRO A 715 30.28 -9.97 2.56
CA PRO A 715 31.30 -10.66 1.78
C PRO A 715 30.98 -12.15 1.74
N ILE A 716 30.98 -12.75 0.55
CA ILE A 716 30.81 -14.22 0.41
C ILE A 716 31.89 -14.97 1.22
N SER A 717 33.06 -14.32 1.41
CA SER A 717 34.20 -14.85 2.17
C SER A 717 34.07 -14.76 3.70
N ASP A 718 33.05 -14.10 4.24
CA ASP A 718 32.88 -13.90 5.69
C ASP A 718 31.44 -14.18 6.13
N ARG A 719 31.21 -15.40 6.63
CA ARG A 719 29.91 -15.88 7.12
C ARG A 719 29.46 -15.21 8.43
N HIS A 720 30.38 -14.57 9.17
CA HIS A 720 30.10 -13.98 10.49
C HIS A 720 29.94 -12.45 10.44
N ALA A 721 30.33 -11.80 9.33
CA ALA A 721 30.28 -10.35 9.13
C ALA A 721 28.92 -9.68 9.45
N TYR A 722 27.83 -10.44 9.44
CA TYR A 722 26.48 -9.93 9.70
C TYR A 722 25.79 -10.47 10.96
N GLY A 723 26.50 -11.28 11.76
CA GLY A 723 25.97 -11.67 13.05
C GLY A 723 24.97 -12.80 13.00
N TYR A 724 25.43 -13.95 12.54
CA TYR A 724 24.73 -15.22 12.68
C TYR A 724 25.60 -16.29 13.37
N GLY A 725 26.68 -15.89 14.04
CA GLY A 725 27.61 -16.83 14.71
C GLY A 725 27.02 -17.49 15.96
N PHE A 726 25.83 -17.08 16.38
CA PHE A 726 25.21 -17.47 17.63
C PHE A 726 24.59 -18.88 17.64
N LEU A 727 24.53 -19.56 16.49
CA LEU A 727 24.15 -20.98 16.34
C LEU A 727 25.37 -21.89 16.12
N ASP A 728 26.57 -21.30 16.00
CA ASP A 728 27.84 -22.03 15.94
C ASP A 728 28.40 -22.25 17.37
N GLU A 729 27.69 -21.78 18.41
CA GLU A 729 27.86 -22.04 19.85
C GLU A 729 26.74 -22.95 20.36
#